data_AF-A0AA40A2M5-F1
#
_entry.id   AF-A0AA40A2M5-F1
#
_cell.length_a   1.000
_cell.length_b   1.000
_cell.length_c   1.000
_cell.angle_alpha   90.00
_cell.angle_beta   90.00
_cell.angle_gamma   90.00
#
_symmetry.space_group_name_H-M   'P 1'
#
loop_
_entity.id
_entity.type
_entity.pdbx_description
1 polymer ?
#
loop_
_entity_poly.entity_id
_entity_poly.type
_entity_poly.pdbx_seq_one_letter_code
_entity_poly.pdbx_strand_id
1 'polypeptide(L)'
;MASQSRNPYNNHPGYLPNGASSHPGAVPGATPLLPNQGRVIQTGPIRVLCIADVRGNLRSLNDLAKSARADYIIHTGDFGFYDDSSLERIAEKTLKHVAQYSPLISEPTKKAISQGGTGSVKSRFPPSELPLSELPLLISGALKLDVPVYTVWGACEDVRVLEKFRSKEYKVPNLFIIDEAQSMLLEIGGVKLRLLGLGGAVVMHKLFDNGEGRTTIAGGQGTMWTTLLQMGELVDTANRVYDPTETRIFITHASPAREGILNQLSVTLKADFSVSAGLHFRYGSSYNEFSVNPTLDHYRGKLAASKASFNDVWETVKGEVEPAISQNEAQQTLLKNALQVVEKMPTTAAGGNPFGGAAAGQSAAALGQVDESAFKNMWNFNLADAAFGWLVLEIQDGRIGTEMRAQGFNFSHRGAKQQTGVGQNPVVPSTTSAGASPLPASIPPSTQTAPAAVSSQRQVAAPQVSKPAAPTPTLSQANPATPQPPTSASPAPKEAEKPAAAANGSAGAPESAPSPVPKNPADSIIGLFIMNAQSDEQVRDLFADEDKAKILKVDKWGPNNKVAQFRTAEDRDAAMERLPDDVKNRAHGQEDRSKPLVRIFVAPPARQYSSRGGVGNWGSSRGGARETGTVQSGYRSAGGGTASDSEGAGRRGGRGGGRGGRGAERGGRGPRGNRGGMKGEGSTGSPAPSAATPADS
;
A
#
# COMPACT_ATOMS: atom_id res chain seq x y z
N MET A 1 31.77 30.64 53.56
CA MET A 1 31.64 29.32 54.23
C MET A 1 30.16 29.14 54.52
N ALA A 2 29.46 28.18 53.92
CA ALA A 2 29.33 26.78 54.37
C ALA A 2 28.57 26.69 55.72
N SER A 3 27.51 25.88 55.90
CA SER A 3 26.99 24.76 55.09
C SER A 3 25.44 24.64 55.12
N GLN A 4 24.86 23.59 54.52
CA GLN A 4 23.42 23.40 54.30
C GLN A 4 22.78 22.41 55.29
N SER A 5 21.43 22.36 55.37
CA SER A 5 20.67 21.21 54.83
C SER A 5 19.13 21.42 54.83
N ARG A 6 18.42 20.54 54.12
CA ARG A 6 16.97 20.47 53.82
C ARG A 6 16.13 20.09 55.07
N ASN A 7 14.78 20.11 55.10
CA ASN A 7 13.74 19.92 54.06
C ASN A 7 12.39 20.62 54.46
N PRO A 8 11.34 20.69 53.61
CA PRO A 8 10.20 21.60 53.83
C PRO A 8 8.81 20.95 54.04
N TYR A 9 7.86 21.82 54.41
CA TYR A 9 6.39 21.74 54.37
C TYR A 9 5.61 20.76 55.27
N ASN A 10 4.53 21.31 55.84
CA ASN A 10 3.55 20.68 56.73
C ASN A 10 2.41 20.04 55.92
N ASN A 11 1.82 18.94 56.39
CA ASN A 11 0.86 18.14 55.62
C ASN A 11 -0.45 17.90 56.38
N HIS A 12 -1.59 18.08 55.70
CA HIS A 12 -2.93 17.82 56.25
C HIS A 12 -3.45 16.42 55.85
N PRO A 13 -3.89 15.62 56.82
CA PRO A 13 -4.89 14.57 56.58
C PRO A 13 -6.07 14.68 57.55
N GLY A 14 -7.30 14.44 57.09
CA GLY A 14 -8.46 14.41 58.00
C GLY A 14 -9.84 14.47 57.36
N TYR A 15 -10.28 13.40 56.68
CA TYR A 15 -11.71 13.15 56.50
C TYR A 15 -12.03 11.65 56.51
N LEU A 16 -12.93 11.24 57.39
CA LEU A 16 -13.53 9.91 57.47
C LEU A 16 -15.02 10.09 57.84
N PRO A 17 -15.97 9.64 57.01
CA PRO A 17 -17.38 9.57 57.41
C PRO A 17 -17.61 8.35 58.31
N ASN A 18 -18.55 8.45 59.25
CA ASN A 18 -19.00 7.35 60.11
C ASN A 18 -20.54 7.27 60.07
N GLY A 19 -21.09 6.06 60.12
CA GLY A 19 -22.54 5.84 60.00
C GLY A 19 -22.88 4.38 59.70
N ALA A 20 -22.86 3.53 60.73
CA ALA A 20 -23.20 2.12 60.62
C ALA A 20 -24.67 1.82 60.97
N SER A 21 -25.20 0.72 60.43
CA SER A 21 -26.32 -0.02 61.03
C SER A 21 -26.01 -1.53 60.96
N SER A 22 -26.60 -2.32 61.85
CA SER A 22 -26.04 -3.61 62.28
C SER A 22 -26.65 -4.85 61.62
N HIS A 23 -25.85 -5.92 61.55
CA HIS A 23 -26.30 -7.29 61.29
C HIS A 23 -25.94 -8.20 62.49
N PRO A 24 -26.77 -9.19 62.83
CA PRO A 24 -26.57 -10.03 64.01
C PRO A 24 -25.66 -11.25 63.75
N GLY A 25 -24.81 -11.57 64.74
CA GLY A 25 -24.38 -12.93 65.08
C GLY A 25 -23.70 -13.79 64.00
N ALA A 26 -22.37 -13.75 63.93
CA ALA A 26 -21.60 -14.83 63.30
C ALA A 26 -21.63 -16.11 64.14
N VAL A 27 -21.66 -17.28 63.50
CA VAL A 27 -21.78 -18.59 64.19
C VAL A 27 -20.41 -19.02 64.78
N PRO A 28 -20.33 -19.40 66.07
CA PRO A 28 -19.08 -19.89 66.67
C PRO A 28 -18.53 -21.13 65.95
N GLY A 29 -17.24 -21.11 65.61
CA GLY A 29 -16.54 -22.20 64.93
C GLY A 29 -16.25 -21.96 63.44
N ALA A 30 -16.82 -20.93 62.82
CA ALA A 30 -16.49 -20.55 61.45
C ALA A 30 -15.17 -19.75 61.40
N THR A 31 -14.04 -20.43 61.15
CA THR A 31 -12.77 -19.75 60.87
C THR A 31 -12.90 -18.91 59.59
N PRO A 32 -12.56 -17.62 59.59
CA PRO A 32 -12.61 -16.80 58.38
C PRO A 32 -11.69 -17.40 57.30
N LEU A 33 -12.24 -17.71 56.13
CA LEU A 33 -11.43 -18.15 54.99
C LEU A 33 -10.54 -16.99 54.56
N LEU A 34 -9.22 -17.18 54.58
CA LEU A 34 -8.28 -16.17 54.07
C LEU A 34 -8.62 -15.87 52.60
N PRO A 35 -8.55 -14.59 52.14
CA PRO A 35 -9.23 -14.16 50.90
C PRO A 35 -8.87 -14.92 49.60
N ASN A 36 -7.70 -15.60 49.57
CA ASN A 36 -7.15 -16.25 48.39
C ASN A 36 -7.10 -17.79 48.51
N GLN A 37 -8.14 -18.44 49.05
CA GLN A 37 -8.27 -19.90 48.93
C GLN A 37 -8.59 -20.31 47.48
N GLY A 38 -7.60 -20.88 46.78
CA GLY A 38 -7.77 -21.66 45.55
C GLY A 38 -8.14 -20.91 44.27
N ARG A 39 -8.51 -19.62 44.33
CA ARG A 39 -8.70 -18.81 43.11
C ARG A 39 -7.36 -18.46 42.47
N VAL A 40 -7.10 -19.02 41.30
CA VAL A 40 -6.16 -18.43 40.34
C VAL A 40 -6.82 -17.16 39.79
N ILE A 41 -6.53 -16.02 40.41
CA ILE A 41 -6.85 -14.72 39.82
C ILE A 41 -5.80 -14.48 38.74
N GLN A 42 -6.20 -14.56 37.47
CA GLN A 42 -5.32 -14.23 36.35
C GLN A 42 -5.18 -12.70 36.24
N THR A 43 -4.46 -12.09 37.18
CA THR A 43 -4.00 -10.70 37.06
C THR A 43 -2.94 -10.63 35.98
N GLY A 44 -3.29 -10.06 34.84
CA GLY A 44 -2.38 -9.76 33.74
C GLY A 44 -2.84 -8.49 33.01
N PRO A 45 -2.01 -7.95 32.11
CA PRO A 45 -2.40 -6.81 31.29
C PRO A 45 -3.53 -7.19 30.33
N ILE A 46 -4.46 -6.26 30.09
CA ILE A 46 -5.46 -6.41 29.03
C ILE A 46 -4.78 -6.17 27.67
N ARG A 47 -5.00 -7.04 26.69
CA ARG A 47 -4.31 -7.00 25.40
C ARG A 47 -5.30 -6.78 24.26
N VAL A 48 -5.17 -5.63 23.59
CA VAL A 48 -5.99 -5.27 22.41
C VAL A 48 -5.17 -5.53 21.14
N LEU A 49 -5.63 -6.45 20.31
CA LEU A 49 -4.99 -6.83 19.05
C LEU A 49 -5.43 -5.89 17.92
N CYS A 50 -4.50 -5.10 17.41
CA CYS A 50 -4.66 -4.22 16.25
C CYS A 50 -4.17 -4.94 14.97
N ILE A 51 -5.09 -5.16 14.02
CA ILE A 51 -4.84 -5.85 12.73
C ILE A 51 -5.52 -5.15 11.54
N ALA A 52 -5.06 -5.44 10.33
CA ALA A 52 -5.62 -4.93 9.08
C ALA A 52 -5.79 -6.05 8.07
N ASP A 53 -6.66 -5.84 7.06
CA ASP A 53 -6.66 -6.61 5.82
C ASP A 53 -6.86 -8.14 6.02
N VAL A 54 -7.82 -8.58 6.85
CA VAL A 54 -8.17 -10.01 6.96
C VAL A 54 -8.90 -10.58 5.73
N ARG A 55 -9.41 -9.71 4.85
CA ARG A 55 -9.93 -10.00 3.50
C ARG A 55 -10.89 -11.19 3.47
N GLY A 56 -11.85 -11.21 4.39
CA GLY A 56 -12.90 -12.21 4.48
C GLY A 56 -12.55 -13.52 5.21
N ASN A 57 -11.30 -13.75 5.61
CA ASN A 57 -10.92 -14.91 6.45
C ASN A 57 -11.18 -14.60 7.93
N LEU A 58 -12.46 -14.48 8.29
CA LEU A 58 -12.91 -14.00 9.60
C LEU A 58 -12.61 -14.99 10.73
N ARG A 59 -12.50 -16.28 10.44
CA ARG A 59 -12.05 -17.30 11.39
C ARG A 59 -10.62 -17.04 11.89
N SER A 60 -9.76 -16.46 11.06
CA SER A 60 -8.40 -16.10 11.47
C SER A 60 -8.35 -15.07 12.61
N LEU A 61 -9.41 -14.27 12.82
CA LEU A 61 -9.52 -13.36 13.96
C LEU A 61 -9.39 -14.11 15.29
N ASN A 62 -10.03 -15.28 15.41
CA ASN A 62 -9.98 -16.10 16.63
C ASN A 62 -8.58 -16.73 16.83
N ASP A 63 -7.94 -17.18 15.74
CA ASP A 63 -6.61 -17.79 15.79
C ASP A 63 -5.52 -16.76 16.09
N LEU A 64 -5.67 -15.54 15.55
CA LEU A 64 -4.83 -14.38 15.85
C LEU A 64 -5.03 -13.91 17.30
N ALA A 65 -6.27 -13.81 17.80
CA ALA A 65 -6.56 -13.48 19.20
C ALA A 65 -5.89 -14.46 20.17
N LYS A 66 -6.02 -15.77 19.92
CA LYS A 66 -5.35 -16.83 20.70
C LYS A 66 -3.82 -16.71 20.63
N SER A 67 -3.28 -16.49 19.42
CA SER A 67 -1.83 -16.33 19.20
C SER A 67 -1.24 -15.08 19.87
N ALA A 68 -2.03 -14.00 19.93
CA ALA A 68 -1.66 -12.74 20.55
C ALA A 68 -1.99 -12.68 22.05
N ARG A 69 -2.75 -13.65 22.59
CA ARG A 69 -3.39 -13.62 23.92
C ARG A 69 -4.16 -12.30 24.12
N ALA A 70 -5.07 -12.00 23.20
CA ALA A 70 -5.82 -10.74 23.18
C ALA A 70 -7.25 -10.93 23.67
N ASP A 71 -7.73 -9.97 24.47
CA ASP A 71 -9.08 -9.90 25.01
C ASP A 71 -10.05 -9.13 24.10
N TYR A 72 -9.50 -8.33 23.18
CA TYR A 72 -10.21 -7.46 22.25
C TYR A 72 -9.46 -7.37 20.91
N ILE A 73 -10.18 -7.11 19.81
CA ILE A 73 -9.59 -6.78 18.50
C ILE A 73 -10.01 -5.38 18.07
N ILE A 74 -9.06 -4.61 17.53
CA ILE A 74 -9.29 -3.43 16.69
C ILE A 74 -8.86 -3.77 15.27
N HIS A 75 -9.70 -3.49 14.27
CA HIS A 75 -9.46 -3.84 12.88
C HIS A 75 -9.65 -2.65 11.92
N THR A 76 -8.64 -2.36 11.10
CA THR A 76 -8.56 -1.12 10.29
C THR A 76 -9.05 -1.30 8.85
N GLY A 77 -10.12 -2.08 8.63
CA GLY A 77 -10.72 -2.29 7.32
C GLY A 77 -10.08 -3.38 6.46
N ASP A 78 -10.70 -3.63 5.30
CA ASP A 78 -10.56 -4.82 4.44
C ASP A 78 -10.89 -6.09 5.26
N PHE A 79 -12.06 -6.04 5.91
CA PHE A 79 -12.64 -7.09 6.75
C PHE A 79 -13.26 -8.20 5.88
N GLY A 80 -13.91 -7.84 4.77
CA GLY A 80 -14.73 -8.76 3.98
C GLY A 80 -16.21 -8.63 4.32
N PHE A 81 -16.75 -7.41 4.27
CA PHE A 81 -18.17 -7.10 4.27
C PHE A 81 -18.79 -7.47 2.91
N TYR A 82 -18.90 -8.77 2.68
CA TYR A 82 -19.51 -9.38 1.49
C TYR A 82 -20.54 -10.43 1.94
N ASP A 83 -21.75 -10.38 1.35
CA ASP A 83 -22.77 -11.41 1.48
C ASP A 83 -22.88 -12.25 0.19
N ASP A 84 -23.69 -13.31 0.20
CA ASP A 84 -23.82 -14.23 -0.94
C ASP A 84 -24.26 -13.54 -2.25
N SER A 85 -24.88 -12.36 -2.15
CA SER A 85 -25.31 -11.54 -3.29
C SER A 85 -24.30 -10.46 -3.70
N SER A 86 -23.21 -10.26 -2.95
CA SER A 86 -22.15 -9.30 -3.28
C SER A 86 -21.37 -9.67 -4.55
N LEU A 87 -21.22 -10.97 -4.85
CA LEU A 87 -20.51 -11.45 -6.05
C LEU A 87 -21.17 -10.96 -7.35
N GLU A 88 -22.48 -10.73 -7.35
CA GLU A 88 -23.19 -10.14 -8.49
C GLU A 88 -22.90 -8.64 -8.64
N ARG A 89 -22.76 -7.91 -7.53
CA ARG A 89 -22.59 -6.44 -7.49
C ARG A 89 -21.16 -5.96 -7.70
N ILE A 90 -20.14 -6.71 -7.27
CA ILE A 90 -18.74 -6.30 -7.37
C ILE A 90 -18.29 -6.11 -8.83
N ALA A 91 -17.65 -4.98 -9.18
CA ALA A 91 -17.17 -4.76 -10.55
C ALA A 91 -16.03 -5.73 -10.91
N GLU A 92 -15.93 -6.09 -12.19
CA GLU A 92 -14.93 -7.03 -12.73
C GLU A 92 -13.47 -6.62 -12.43
N LYS A 93 -13.18 -5.31 -12.36
CA LYS A 93 -11.87 -4.77 -11.95
C LYS A 93 -11.61 -5.03 -10.46
N THR A 94 -12.58 -4.71 -9.62
CA THR A 94 -12.52 -4.88 -8.16
C THR A 94 -12.43 -6.36 -7.79
N LEU A 95 -13.22 -7.22 -8.43
CA LEU A 95 -13.20 -8.67 -8.23
C LEU A 95 -11.82 -9.28 -8.55
N LYS A 96 -11.13 -8.81 -9.60
CA LYS A 96 -9.75 -9.22 -9.90
C LYS A 96 -8.78 -8.80 -8.80
N HIS A 97 -8.91 -7.59 -8.26
CA HIS A 97 -8.09 -7.13 -7.15
C HIS A 97 -8.35 -7.94 -5.87
N VAL A 98 -9.60 -8.05 -5.43
CA VAL A 98 -10.00 -8.86 -4.27
C VAL A 98 -9.52 -10.30 -4.42
N ALA A 99 -9.70 -10.92 -5.59
CA ALA A 99 -9.26 -12.30 -5.81
C ALA A 99 -7.73 -12.46 -5.78
N GLN A 100 -6.97 -11.49 -6.29
CA GLN A 100 -5.50 -11.50 -6.25
C GLN A 100 -4.96 -11.57 -4.81
N TYR A 101 -5.59 -10.86 -3.87
CA TYR A 101 -5.14 -10.78 -2.47
C TYR A 101 -5.93 -11.67 -1.50
N SER A 102 -7.07 -12.23 -1.91
CA SER A 102 -7.95 -13.03 -1.03
C SER A 102 -7.22 -14.25 -0.43
N PRO A 103 -7.21 -14.44 0.90
CA PRO A 103 -6.73 -15.66 1.54
C PRO A 103 -7.62 -16.88 1.28
N LEU A 104 -8.88 -16.68 0.85
CA LEU A 104 -9.86 -17.74 0.63
C LEU A 104 -9.75 -18.38 -0.77
N ILE A 105 -9.17 -17.69 -1.76
CA ILE A 105 -9.08 -18.17 -3.14
C ILE A 105 -7.75 -18.88 -3.40
N SER A 106 -7.83 -20.04 -4.07
CA SER A 106 -6.70 -20.92 -4.32
C SER A 106 -5.64 -20.28 -5.23
N GLU A 107 -4.36 -20.61 -5.01
CA GLU A 107 -3.24 -20.15 -5.84
C GLU A 107 -3.38 -20.52 -7.34
N PRO A 108 -3.85 -21.73 -7.73
CA PRO A 108 -4.23 -22.02 -9.11
C PRO A 108 -5.32 -21.08 -9.66
N THR A 109 -6.41 -20.87 -8.91
CA THR A 109 -7.52 -19.99 -9.32
C THR A 109 -7.04 -18.54 -9.49
N LYS A 110 -6.24 -18.01 -8.55
CA LYS A 110 -5.59 -16.69 -8.66
C LYS A 110 -4.79 -16.53 -9.94
N LYS A 111 -4.00 -17.54 -10.30
CA LYS A 111 -3.17 -17.52 -11.52
C LYS A 111 -4.04 -17.54 -12.78
N ALA A 112 -5.09 -18.36 -12.82
CA ALA A 112 -6.05 -18.40 -13.92
C ALA A 112 -6.93 -17.13 -14.03
N ILE A 113 -7.16 -16.42 -12.92
CA ILE A 113 -7.77 -15.08 -12.93
C ILE A 113 -6.79 -14.06 -13.53
N SER A 114 -5.55 -14.03 -13.02
CA SER A 114 -4.49 -13.07 -13.41
C SER A 114 -3.98 -13.24 -14.84
N GLN A 115 -3.95 -14.46 -15.37
CA GLN A 115 -3.63 -14.75 -16.78
C GLN A 115 -4.72 -14.27 -17.76
N GLY A 116 -5.91 -13.92 -17.26
CA GLY A 116 -7.05 -13.58 -18.09
C GLY A 116 -7.68 -14.80 -18.77
N GLY A 117 -8.51 -14.55 -19.78
CA GLY A 117 -9.24 -15.56 -20.53
C GLY A 117 -10.46 -14.96 -21.24
N THR A 118 -11.15 -15.75 -22.04
CA THR A 118 -12.37 -15.31 -22.73
C THR A 118 -13.52 -15.15 -21.73
N GLY A 119 -14.07 -13.94 -21.62
CA GLY A 119 -15.18 -13.63 -20.71
C GLY A 119 -14.74 -13.11 -19.33
N SER A 120 -15.73 -12.65 -18.55
CA SER A 120 -15.55 -12.13 -17.19
C SER A 120 -15.06 -13.21 -16.22
N VAL A 121 -14.48 -12.81 -15.08
CA VAL A 121 -14.15 -13.74 -13.99
C VAL A 121 -15.41 -14.48 -13.51
N LYS A 122 -16.52 -13.77 -13.34
CA LYS A 122 -17.83 -14.34 -12.91
C LYS A 122 -18.39 -15.40 -13.87
N SER A 123 -18.03 -15.34 -15.16
CA SER A 123 -18.45 -16.31 -16.17
C SER A 123 -17.45 -17.45 -16.39
N ARG A 124 -16.23 -17.34 -15.84
CA ARG A 124 -15.17 -18.36 -15.99
C ARG A 124 -15.00 -19.27 -14.78
N PHE A 125 -15.40 -18.82 -13.59
CA PHE A 125 -15.26 -19.57 -12.34
C PHE A 125 -16.63 -19.62 -11.63
N PRO A 126 -17.03 -20.77 -11.05
CA PRO A 126 -18.26 -20.86 -10.26
C PRO A 126 -18.12 -20.04 -8.96
N PRO A 127 -19.22 -19.57 -8.35
CA PRO A 127 -19.18 -18.84 -7.08
C PRO A 127 -18.43 -19.55 -5.95
N SER A 128 -18.44 -20.88 -5.93
CA SER A 128 -17.69 -21.73 -4.98
C SER A 128 -16.16 -21.64 -5.12
N GLU A 129 -15.65 -21.19 -6.26
CA GLU A 129 -14.23 -20.88 -6.47
C GLU A 129 -13.89 -19.39 -6.27
N LEU A 130 -14.91 -18.55 -6.04
CA LEU A 130 -14.80 -17.12 -5.79
C LEU A 130 -15.32 -16.69 -4.39
N PRO A 131 -15.02 -17.40 -3.28
CA PRO A 131 -15.43 -16.98 -1.94
C PRO A 131 -14.85 -15.60 -1.59
N LEU A 132 -15.73 -14.63 -1.39
CA LEU A 132 -15.36 -13.25 -1.04
C LEU A 132 -15.21 -13.06 0.49
N SER A 133 -15.95 -13.81 1.30
CA SER A 133 -15.89 -13.73 2.77
C SER A 133 -16.50 -14.94 3.47
N GLU A 134 -16.05 -15.21 4.70
CA GLU A 134 -16.71 -16.08 5.67
C GLU A 134 -17.87 -15.38 6.42
N LEU A 135 -18.17 -14.11 6.12
CA LEU A 135 -19.23 -13.33 6.80
C LEU A 135 -20.62 -14.00 6.84
N PRO A 136 -21.11 -14.71 5.79
CA PRO A 136 -22.36 -15.48 5.90
C PRO A 136 -22.35 -16.52 7.03
N LEU A 137 -21.17 -17.06 7.39
CA LEU A 137 -21.02 -17.99 8.52
C LEU A 137 -21.14 -17.27 9.88
N LEU A 138 -20.70 -16.01 9.99
CA LEU A 138 -20.93 -15.19 11.18
C LEU A 138 -22.41 -14.78 11.31
N ILE A 139 -23.05 -14.38 10.21
CA ILE A 139 -24.47 -13.95 10.21
C ILE A 139 -25.38 -15.13 10.57
N SER A 140 -25.10 -16.33 10.07
CA SER A 140 -25.82 -17.56 10.46
C SER A 140 -25.40 -18.13 11.83
N GLY A 141 -24.35 -17.59 12.46
CA GLY A 141 -23.81 -18.06 13.74
C GLY A 141 -23.10 -19.42 13.69
N ALA A 142 -22.84 -19.96 12.49
CA ALA A 142 -22.04 -21.16 12.26
C ALA A 142 -20.54 -20.93 12.56
N LEU A 143 -20.06 -19.71 12.32
CA LEU A 143 -18.83 -19.16 12.88
C LEU A 143 -19.21 -18.13 13.95
N LYS A 144 -18.35 -17.94 14.96
CA LYS A 144 -18.52 -16.95 16.04
C LYS A 144 -17.17 -16.30 16.35
N LEU A 145 -17.21 -15.06 16.83
CA LEU A 145 -16.03 -14.32 17.26
C LEU A 145 -15.79 -14.56 18.75
N ASP A 146 -14.63 -15.13 19.09
CA ASP A 146 -14.31 -15.55 20.46
C ASP A 146 -14.11 -14.36 21.42
N VAL A 147 -13.76 -13.20 20.87
CA VAL A 147 -13.55 -11.91 21.58
C VAL A 147 -14.25 -10.76 20.83
N PRO A 148 -14.54 -9.62 21.49
CA PRO A 148 -15.10 -8.44 20.82
C PRO A 148 -14.17 -7.87 19.75
N VAL A 149 -14.73 -7.63 18.56
CA VAL A 149 -14.03 -7.09 17.39
C VAL A 149 -14.63 -5.74 17.01
N TYR A 150 -13.81 -4.70 17.12
CA TYR A 150 -14.13 -3.32 16.73
C TYR A 150 -13.51 -3.04 15.36
N THR A 151 -14.32 -2.72 14.34
CA THR A 151 -13.81 -2.57 12.96
C THR A 151 -14.39 -1.37 12.23
N VAL A 152 -13.55 -0.72 11.42
CA VAL A 152 -14.00 0.08 10.26
C VAL A 152 -14.06 -0.83 9.02
N TRP A 153 -14.56 -0.33 7.88
CA TRP A 153 -14.47 -1.02 6.59
C TRP A 153 -13.29 -0.51 5.76
N GLY A 154 -12.80 -1.34 4.83
CA GLY A 154 -11.68 -1.00 3.96
C GLY A 154 -12.06 -0.41 2.62
N ALA A 155 -11.11 -0.43 1.68
CA ALA A 155 -11.29 0.07 0.32
C ALA A 155 -12.10 -0.89 -0.57
N CYS A 156 -12.03 -2.21 -0.33
CA CYS A 156 -12.67 -3.24 -1.14
C CYS A 156 -13.73 -4.01 -0.33
N GLU A 157 -14.96 -3.49 -0.30
CA GLU A 157 -16.08 -4.01 0.50
C GLU A 157 -17.42 -3.68 -0.18
N ASP A 158 -18.54 -4.28 0.23
CA ASP A 158 -19.88 -3.96 -0.30
C ASP A 158 -20.68 -3.03 0.63
N VAL A 159 -20.91 -1.80 0.17
CA VAL A 159 -21.72 -0.77 0.86
C VAL A 159 -23.09 -1.30 1.30
N ARG A 160 -23.70 -2.19 0.52
CA ARG A 160 -25.04 -2.71 0.83
C ARG A 160 -25.02 -3.66 2.04
N VAL A 161 -23.90 -4.30 2.32
CA VAL A 161 -23.72 -5.15 3.52
C VAL A 161 -23.53 -4.28 4.76
N LEU A 162 -22.81 -3.16 4.63
CA LEU A 162 -22.62 -2.19 5.72
C LEU A 162 -23.93 -1.47 6.08
N GLU A 163 -24.73 -1.07 5.09
CA GLU A 163 -26.06 -0.49 5.32
C GLU A 163 -27.01 -1.45 6.06
N LYS A 164 -26.87 -2.77 5.87
CA LYS A 164 -27.60 -3.79 6.66
C LYS A 164 -27.15 -3.86 8.12
N PHE A 165 -25.86 -3.65 8.41
CA PHE A 165 -25.36 -3.52 9.79
C PHE A 165 -25.70 -2.17 10.43
N ARG A 166 -25.82 -1.10 9.64
CA ARG A 166 -26.27 0.23 10.10
C ARG A 166 -27.76 0.19 10.48
N SER A 167 -28.61 -0.34 9.60
CA SER A 167 -30.05 -0.55 9.83
C SER A 167 -30.41 -1.68 10.81
N LYS A 168 -29.42 -2.48 11.24
CA LYS A 168 -29.56 -3.65 12.13
C LYS A 168 -30.36 -4.82 11.53
N GLU A 169 -30.51 -4.87 10.20
CA GLU A 169 -30.92 -6.08 9.46
C GLU A 169 -29.90 -7.21 9.70
N TYR A 170 -28.60 -6.88 9.68
CA TYR A 170 -27.53 -7.79 10.08
C TYR A 170 -27.01 -7.48 11.48
N LYS A 171 -26.83 -8.55 12.28
CA LYS A 171 -26.29 -8.51 13.64
C LYS A 171 -25.45 -9.75 13.90
N VAL A 172 -24.20 -9.55 14.28
CA VAL A 172 -23.25 -10.62 14.64
C VAL A 172 -22.81 -10.41 16.09
N PRO A 173 -22.92 -11.41 16.98
CA PRO A 173 -22.40 -11.29 18.34
C PRO A 173 -20.89 -10.99 18.33
N ASN A 174 -20.44 -10.15 19.27
CA ASN A 174 -19.06 -9.67 19.38
C ASN A 174 -18.52 -8.85 18.18
N LEU A 175 -19.33 -8.52 17.15
CA LEU A 175 -18.92 -7.61 16.07
C LEU A 175 -19.48 -6.20 16.29
N PHE A 176 -18.58 -5.23 16.37
CA PHE A 176 -18.88 -3.81 16.55
C PHE A 176 -18.29 -3.02 15.39
N ILE A 177 -19.13 -2.49 14.52
CA ILE A 177 -18.70 -1.57 13.46
C ILE A 177 -18.61 -0.17 14.07
N ILE A 178 -17.48 0.50 13.83
CA ILE A 178 -17.25 1.89 14.23
C ILE A 178 -17.26 2.72 12.95
N ASP A 179 -17.98 3.84 12.98
CA ASP A 179 -18.23 4.71 11.84
C ASP A 179 -18.24 6.19 12.26
N GLU A 180 -18.50 7.08 11.31
CA GLU A 180 -18.58 8.52 11.57
C GLU A 180 -19.64 8.93 12.62
N ALA A 181 -20.71 8.14 12.80
CA ALA A 181 -21.82 8.43 13.69
C ALA A 181 -21.67 7.77 15.08
N GLN A 182 -20.98 6.62 15.16
CA GLN A 182 -20.89 5.74 16.32
C GLN A 182 -19.46 5.63 16.85
N SER A 183 -19.17 6.31 17.97
CA SER A 183 -17.95 6.06 18.77
C SER A 183 -18.18 4.96 19.81
N MET A 184 -17.11 4.25 20.20
CA MET A 184 -17.12 3.25 21.28
C MET A 184 -16.21 3.68 22.43
N LEU A 185 -16.47 3.20 23.64
CA LEU A 185 -15.63 3.42 24.82
C LEU A 185 -15.24 2.05 25.42
N LEU A 186 -13.94 1.81 25.62
CA LEU A 186 -13.43 0.65 26.34
C LEU A 186 -12.80 1.10 27.66
N GLU A 187 -13.37 0.69 28.79
CA GLU A 187 -12.83 0.96 30.12
C GLU A 187 -12.01 -0.25 30.59
N ILE A 188 -10.70 -0.25 30.31
CA ILE A 188 -9.83 -1.44 30.41
C ILE A 188 -8.44 -1.10 30.95
N GLY A 189 -7.90 -1.94 31.83
CA GLY A 189 -6.53 -1.79 32.38
C GLY A 189 -6.25 -0.47 33.13
N GLY A 190 -7.30 0.23 33.58
CA GLY A 190 -7.21 1.57 34.19
C GLY A 190 -7.19 2.73 33.19
N VAL A 191 -7.44 2.48 31.90
CA VAL A 191 -7.53 3.49 30.84
C VAL A 191 -8.93 3.47 30.21
N LYS A 192 -9.45 4.65 29.88
CA LYS A 192 -10.64 4.82 29.02
C LYS A 192 -10.18 5.01 27.57
N LEU A 193 -10.43 4.06 26.67
CA LEU A 193 -10.14 4.18 25.23
C LEU A 193 -11.40 4.59 24.45
N ARG A 194 -11.45 5.84 23.99
CA ARG A 194 -12.48 6.34 23.07
C ARG A 194 -12.06 6.02 21.63
N LEU A 195 -12.84 5.17 20.97
CA LEU A 195 -12.60 4.74 19.59
C LEU A 195 -13.44 5.58 18.63
N LEU A 196 -12.77 6.24 17.68
CA LEU A 196 -13.35 7.09 16.63
C LEU A 196 -13.01 6.48 15.26
N GLY A 197 -14.00 6.21 14.40
CA GLY A 197 -13.82 5.42 13.18
C GLY A 197 -14.07 6.18 11.88
N LEU A 198 -13.25 5.91 10.85
CA LEU A 198 -13.50 6.34 9.48
C LEU A 198 -13.08 5.25 8.47
N GLY A 199 -14.06 4.67 7.78
CA GLY A 199 -13.80 3.60 6.80
C GLY A 199 -13.58 4.11 5.37
N GLY A 200 -13.15 3.20 4.50
CA GLY A 200 -12.96 3.44 3.07
C GLY A 200 -11.59 3.99 2.67
N ALA A 201 -11.37 4.08 1.35
CA ALA A 201 -10.23 4.79 0.79
C ALA A 201 -10.48 6.31 0.70
N VAL A 202 -9.47 7.13 0.97
CA VAL A 202 -9.49 8.55 0.60
C VAL A 202 -9.20 8.67 -0.89
N VAL A 203 -10.14 9.23 -1.65
CA VAL A 203 -10.02 9.44 -3.10
C VAL A 203 -10.53 10.86 -3.40
N MET A 204 -9.62 11.78 -3.74
CA MET A 204 -9.92 13.22 -3.76
C MET A 204 -11.13 13.59 -4.63
N HIS A 205 -11.24 13.02 -5.83
CA HIS A 205 -12.36 13.25 -6.76
C HIS A 205 -13.68 12.57 -6.35
N LYS A 206 -13.69 11.80 -5.26
CA LYS A 206 -14.88 11.13 -4.70
C LYS A 206 -15.31 11.67 -3.33
N LEU A 207 -14.61 12.68 -2.77
CA LEU A 207 -14.97 13.25 -1.47
C LEU A 207 -16.39 13.85 -1.40
N PHE A 208 -17.05 14.01 -2.55
CA PHE A 208 -18.38 14.61 -2.72
C PHE A 208 -19.40 13.65 -3.37
N ASP A 209 -19.04 12.37 -3.55
CA ASP A 209 -19.87 11.33 -4.19
C ASP A 209 -20.23 10.25 -3.15
N ASN A 210 -21.51 9.95 -2.93
CA ASN A 210 -21.93 8.84 -2.05
C ASN A 210 -22.08 7.48 -2.78
N GLY A 211 -22.06 7.47 -4.12
CA GLY A 211 -22.19 6.27 -4.94
C GLY A 211 -23.55 5.56 -4.81
N GLU A 212 -23.51 4.30 -4.39
CA GLU A 212 -24.68 3.46 -4.07
C GLU A 212 -25.07 3.53 -2.57
N GLY A 213 -24.38 4.34 -1.77
CA GLY A 213 -24.71 4.56 -0.35
C GLY A 213 -26.09 5.20 -0.16
N ARG A 214 -26.78 4.85 0.93
CA ARG A 214 -28.09 5.41 1.29
C ARG A 214 -28.01 6.44 2.41
N THR A 215 -27.02 6.29 3.27
CA THR A 215 -26.72 7.18 4.39
C THR A 215 -25.42 7.94 4.09
N THR A 216 -24.60 8.22 5.11
CA THR A 216 -23.28 8.87 4.97
C THR A 216 -22.17 7.92 4.52
N ILE A 217 -22.30 6.60 4.68
CA ILE A 217 -21.34 5.62 4.16
C ILE A 217 -21.35 5.64 2.62
N ALA A 218 -20.21 5.97 2.02
CA ALA A 218 -20.06 6.02 0.56
C ALA A 218 -19.36 4.79 -0.02
N GLY A 219 -19.89 4.29 -1.14
CA GLY A 219 -19.34 3.13 -1.82
C GLY A 219 -20.21 2.67 -2.99
N GLY A 220 -19.70 1.73 -3.78
CA GLY A 220 -20.39 1.17 -4.93
C GLY A 220 -19.52 0.14 -5.66
N GLN A 221 -20.16 -0.82 -6.32
CA GLN A 221 -19.52 -1.87 -7.12
C GLN A 221 -18.38 -2.64 -6.40
N GLY A 222 -18.50 -2.81 -5.09
CA GLY A 222 -17.50 -3.47 -4.23
C GLY A 222 -16.30 -2.60 -3.85
N THR A 223 -16.35 -1.29 -4.10
CA THR A 223 -15.35 -0.31 -3.64
C THR A 223 -15.98 0.67 -2.66
N MET A 224 -15.25 1.07 -1.62
CA MET A 224 -15.68 2.03 -0.60
C MET A 224 -14.72 3.20 -0.53
N TRP A 225 -15.23 4.38 -0.21
CA TRP A 225 -14.41 5.57 -0.03
C TRP A 225 -14.99 6.48 1.06
N THR A 226 -14.16 7.41 1.51
CA THR A 226 -14.52 8.43 2.50
C THR A 226 -15.09 9.67 1.79
N THR A 227 -16.14 10.29 2.34
CA THR A 227 -16.65 11.60 1.88
C THR A 227 -16.53 12.70 2.94
N LEU A 228 -16.64 13.96 2.52
CA LEU A 228 -16.66 15.09 3.45
C LEU A 228 -17.85 15.03 4.42
N LEU A 229 -18.99 14.47 4.02
CA LEU A 229 -20.13 14.32 4.94
C LEU A 229 -19.74 13.42 6.13
N GLN A 230 -19.01 12.33 5.88
CA GLN A 230 -18.50 11.46 6.95
C GLN A 230 -17.42 12.14 7.80
N MET A 231 -16.52 12.92 7.18
CA MET A 231 -15.52 13.68 7.93
C MET A 231 -16.18 14.73 8.84
N GLY A 232 -17.26 15.35 8.38
CA GLY A 232 -18.07 16.29 9.15
C GLY A 232 -18.88 15.66 10.28
N GLU A 233 -19.44 14.47 10.04
CA GLU A 233 -20.20 13.69 11.04
C GLU A 233 -19.27 13.13 12.12
N LEU A 234 -18.07 12.66 11.73
CA LEU A 234 -17.05 12.23 12.68
C LEU A 234 -16.53 13.40 13.53
N VAL A 235 -16.42 14.62 12.97
CA VAL A 235 -16.09 15.84 13.74
C VAL A 235 -17.21 16.20 14.73
N ASP A 236 -18.49 16.09 14.36
CA ASP A 236 -19.60 16.27 15.32
C ASP A 236 -19.52 15.23 16.44
N THR A 237 -19.53 13.94 16.08
CA THR A 237 -19.44 12.80 17.00
C THR A 237 -18.27 12.96 17.95
N ALA A 238 -17.09 13.31 17.45
CA ALA A 238 -15.89 13.50 18.25
C ALA A 238 -15.97 14.68 19.24
N ASN A 239 -16.64 15.78 18.87
CA ASN A 239 -16.87 16.91 19.79
C ASN A 239 -17.95 16.55 20.83
N ARG A 240 -19.03 15.92 20.41
CA ARG A 240 -20.17 15.47 21.23
C ARG A 240 -19.79 14.44 22.30
N VAL A 241 -18.73 13.65 22.08
CA VAL A 241 -18.17 12.68 23.04
C VAL A 241 -16.83 13.12 23.64
N TYR A 242 -16.55 14.43 23.73
CA TYR A 242 -15.27 14.92 24.25
C TYR A 242 -15.22 14.93 25.79
N ASP A 243 -14.65 13.89 26.38
CA ASP A 243 -14.18 13.84 27.77
C ASP A 243 -12.63 13.90 27.77
N PRO A 244 -11.98 14.89 28.43
CA PRO A 244 -10.52 15.01 28.50
C PRO A 244 -9.83 13.96 29.40
N THR A 245 -10.60 13.08 30.06
CA THR A 245 -10.08 11.90 30.79
C THR A 245 -10.03 10.63 29.92
N GLU A 246 -10.48 10.70 28.66
CA GLU A 246 -10.43 9.60 27.70
C GLU A 246 -9.22 9.71 26.77
N THR A 247 -8.52 8.59 26.54
CA THR A 247 -7.53 8.45 25.48
C THR A 247 -8.24 8.18 24.16
N ARG A 248 -8.04 9.03 23.15
CA ARG A 248 -8.81 9.05 21.91
C ARG A 248 -8.01 8.44 20.77
N ILE A 249 -8.47 7.29 20.29
CA ILE A 249 -7.87 6.53 19.20
C ILE A 249 -8.64 6.81 17.90
N PHE A 250 -7.94 7.32 16.89
CA PHE A 250 -8.50 7.45 15.54
C PHE A 250 -8.19 6.19 14.72
N ILE A 251 -9.22 5.41 14.44
CA ILE A 251 -9.18 4.19 13.63
C ILE A 251 -9.59 4.57 12.21
N THR A 252 -8.70 4.43 11.24
CA THR A 252 -8.97 4.77 9.84
C THR A 252 -8.38 3.74 8.90
N HIS A 253 -9.04 3.40 7.79
CA HIS A 253 -8.45 2.48 6.82
C HIS A 253 -7.27 3.15 6.09
N ALA A 254 -7.50 4.30 5.43
CA ALA A 254 -6.42 5.09 4.84
C ALA A 254 -5.53 5.74 5.91
N SER A 255 -4.21 5.69 5.73
CA SER A 255 -3.26 6.13 6.77
C SER A 255 -2.98 7.65 6.75
N PRO A 256 -3.02 8.36 7.89
CA PRO A 256 -2.60 9.78 8.00
C PRO A 256 -1.17 10.07 7.54
N ALA A 257 -0.30 9.05 7.45
CA ALA A 257 1.06 9.17 6.92
C ALA A 257 1.11 9.70 5.48
N ARG A 258 0.09 9.35 4.68
CA ARG A 258 -0.04 9.71 3.26
C ARG A 258 -1.03 10.85 3.08
N GLU A 259 -2.21 10.72 3.69
CA GLU A 259 -3.33 11.63 3.46
C GLU A 259 -3.25 12.84 4.40
N GLY A 260 -2.77 13.98 3.89
CA GLY A 260 -2.63 15.22 4.68
C GLY A 260 -3.95 15.69 5.30
N ILE A 261 -5.07 15.48 4.61
CA ILE A 261 -6.41 15.77 5.14
C ILE A 261 -6.80 14.88 6.33
N LEU A 262 -6.40 13.59 6.35
CA LEU A 262 -6.59 12.72 7.52
C LEU A 262 -5.64 13.06 8.67
N ASN A 263 -4.46 13.58 8.37
CA ASN A 263 -3.52 14.08 9.35
C ASN A 263 -4.12 15.30 10.09
N GLN A 264 -4.63 16.29 9.36
CA GLN A 264 -5.36 17.42 9.94
C GLN A 264 -6.65 17.00 10.64
N LEU A 265 -7.36 15.98 10.13
CA LEU A 265 -8.53 15.42 10.80
C LEU A 265 -8.12 14.83 12.16
N SER A 266 -7.05 14.05 12.25
CA SER A 266 -6.54 13.49 13.51
C SER A 266 -6.31 14.57 14.59
N VAL A 267 -5.75 15.71 14.20
CA VAL A 267 -5.58 16.90 15.06
C VAL A 267 -6.94 17.48 15.47
N THR A 268 -7.86 17.64 14.51
CA THR A 268 -9.19 18.22 14.74
C THR A 268 -10.07 17.34 15.64
N LEU A 269 -9.95 16.01 15.52
CA LEU A 269 -10.61 15.04 16.40
C LEU A 269 -9.98 14.96 17.80
N LYS A 270 -8.85 15.64 18.04
CA LYS A 270 -8.04 15.53 19.27
C LYS A 270 -7.70 14.06 19.57
N ALA A 271 -7.17 13.34 18.59
CA ALA A 271 -6.69 11.98 18.78
C ALA A 271 -5.29 11.98 19.43
N ASP A 272 -5.09 11.16 20.46
CA ASP A 272 -3.77 10.95 21.07
C ASP A 272 -2.86 10.13 20.15
N PHE A 273 -3.46 9.13 19.47
CA PHE A 273 -2.82 8.38 18.40
C PHE A 273 -3.81 7.84 17.37
N SER A 274 -3.30 7.52 16.17
CA SER A 274 -4.06 6.84 15.13
C SER A 274 -3.62 5.38 14.95
N VAL A 275 -4.53 4.53 14.47
CA VAL A 275 -4.26 3.15 14.05
C VAL A 275 -4.88 2.95 12.66
N SER A 276 -4.08 2.53 11.68
CA SER A 276 -4.53 2.49 10.27
C SER A 276 -3.92 1.38 9.43
N ALA A 277 -4.51 1.07 8.27
CA ALA A 277 -3.99 0.03 7.39
C ALA A 277 -2.76 0.54 6.59
N GLY A 278 -1.69 -0.23 6.61
CA GLY A 278 -0.57 -0.05 5.69
C GLY A 278 -0.81 -0.81 4.39
N LEU A 279 -1.08 -0.11 3.28
CA LEU A 279 -1.40 -0.71 1.97
C LEU A 279 -0.39 -1.82 1.56
N HIS A 280 -0.80 -3.08 1.73
CA HIS A 280 0.01 -4.29 1.56
C HIS A 280 1.35 -4.30 2.33
N PHE A 281 1.41 -3.63 3.48
CA PHE A 281 2.59 -3.61 4.34
C PHE A 281 2.81 -5.00 4.96
N ARG A 282 4.04 -5.53 4.84
CA ARG A 282 4.47 -6.75 5.55
C ARG A 282 5.04 -6.48 6.94
N TYR A 283 5.32 -5.22 7.22
CA TYR A 283 5.92 -4.71 8.46
C TYR A 283 5.17 -3.43 8.81
N GLY A 284 4.63 -3.36 10.02
CA GLY A 284 4.00 -2.15 10.50
C GLY A 284 5.03 -1.05 10.80
N SER A 285 4.57 0.18 10.98
CA SER A 285 5.39 1.31 11.39
C SER A 285 4.67 2.13 12.45
N SER A 286 5.35 2.38 13.56
CA SER A 286 4.97 3.42 14.53
C SER A 286 5.82 4.66 14.28
N TYR A 287 5.19 5.82 14.16
CA TYR A 287 5.88 7.10 13.92
C TYR A 287 5.07 8.29 14.45
N ASN A 288 5.73 9.43 14.61
CA ASN A 288 5.11 10.75 14.71
C ASN A 288 5.67 11.66 13.60
N GLU A 289 5.00 12.76 13.26
CA GLU A 289 5.45 13.61 12.15
C GLU A 289 6.84 14.23 12.40
N PHE A 290 7.21 14.53 13.66
CA PHE A 290 8.56 15.00 14.03
C PHE A 290 9.69 14.00 13.71
N SER A 291 9.44 12.69 13.82
CA SER A 291 10.44 11.64 13.54
C SER A 291 10.66 11.35 12.04
N VAL A 292 9.72 11.76 11.17
CA VAL A 292 9.76 11.44 9.72
C VAL A 292 9.90 12.67 8.82
N ASN A 293 9.61 13.88 9.30
CA ASN A 293 9.86 15.13 8.59
C ASN A 293 11.19 15.75 9.08
N PRO A 294 12.06 16.25 8.18
CA PRO A 294 13.34 16.86 8.57
C PRO A 294 13.17 18.19 9.32
N THR A 295 12.03 18.87 9.15
CA THR A 295 11.71 20.17 9.75
C THR A 295 10.20 20.29 9.97
N LEU A 296 9.79 21.20 10.87
CA LEU A 296 8.37 21.59 11.01
C LEU A 296 7.84 22.19 9.70
N ASP A 297 8.66 22.92 8.94
CA ASP A 297 8.24 23.56 7.69
C ASP A 297 8.01 22.56 6.55
N HIS A 298 8.73 21.43 6.53
CA HIS A 298 8.45 20.32 5.63
C HIS A 298 7.06 19.71 5.90
N TYR A 299 6.69 19.56 7.18
CA TYR A 299 5.35 19.13 7.57
C TYR A 299 4.28 20.17 7.20
N ARG A 300 4.56 21.48 7.34
CA ARG A 300 3.67 22.54 6.82
C ARG A 300 3.46 22.39 5.30
N GLY A 301 4.53 22.16 4.54
CA GLY A 301 4.47 21.93 3.09
C GLY A 301 3.64 20.70 2.70
N LYS A 302 3.76 19.58 3.43
CA LYS A 302 2.94 18.37 3.23
C LYS A 302 1.45 18.65 3.39
N LEU A 303 1.06 19.40 4.43
CA LEU A 303 -0.35 19.80 4.63
C LEU A 303 -0.80 20.80 3.57
N ALA A 304 0.02 21.80 3.21
CA ALA A 304 -0.32 22.81 2.21
C ALA A 304 -0.56 22.21 0.82
N ALA A 305 0.24 21.22 0.41
CA ALA A 305 0.01 20.47 -0.83
C ALA A 305 -1.34 19.73 -0.81
N SER A 306 -1.69 19.10 0.33
CA SER A 306 -3.00 18.45 0.51
C SER A 306 -4.17 19.43 0.53
N LYS A 307 -3.98 20.66 1.02
CA LYS A 307 -4.99 21.74 0.99
C LYS A 307 -5.23 22.22 -0.45
N ALA A 308 -4.15 22.44 -1.22
CA ALA A 308 -4.24 22.81 -2.63
C ALA A 308 -4.98 21.75 -3.45
N SER A 309 -4.57 20.48 -3.36
CA SER A 309 -5.21 19.37 -4.08
C SER A 309 -6.68 19.13 -3.70
N PHE A 310 -7.09 19.51 -2.48
CA PHE A 310 -8.51 19.55 -2.12
C PHE A 310 -9.23 20.73 -2.78
N ASN A 311 -8.68 21.94 -2.69
CA ASN A 311 -9.26 23.15 -3.23
C ASN A 311 -9.47 23.06 -4.75
N ASP A 312 -8.53 22.47 -5.50
CA ASP A 312 -8.65 22.27 -6.94
C ASP A 312 -9.93 21.48 -7.33
N VAL A 313 -10.29 20.48 -6.51
CA VAL A 313 -11.53 19.69 -6.68
C VAL A 313 -12.73 20.46 -6.16
N TRP A 314 -12.65 21.07 -4.97
CA TRP A 314 -13.76 21.80 -4.35
C TRP A 314 -14.23 22.97 -5.20
N GLU A 315 -13.32 23.80 -5.72
CA GLU A 315 -13.65 24.92 -6.61
C GLU A 315 -14.33 24.45 -7.90
N THR A 316 -14.04 23.23 -8.36
CA THR A 316 -14.66 22.61 -9.53
C THR A 316 -16.09 22.12 -9.23
N VAL A 317 -16.35 21.55 -8.05
CA VAL A 317 -17.62 20.86 -7.75
C VAL A 317 -18.62 21.66 -6.88
N LYS A 318 -18.19 22.70 -6.16
CA LYS A 318 -19.03 23.42 -5.18
C LYS A 318 -20.35 23.95 -5.77
N GLY A 319 -20.33 24.40 -7.02
CA GLY A 319 -21.51 24.89 -7.74
C GLY A 319 -22.58 23.83 -8.03
N GLU A 320 -22.24 22.55 -7.90
CA GLU A 320 -23.19 21.42 -7.96
C GLU A 320 -23.51 20.91 -6.54
N VAL A 321 -22.51 20.83 -5.66
CA VAL A 321 -22.65 20.30 -4.29
C VAL A 321 -23.51 21.21 -3.39
N GLU A 322 -23.25 22.52 -3.35
CA GLU A 322 -23.99 23.43 -2.46
C GLU A 322 -25.50 23.48 -2.79
N PRO A 323 -25.93 23.57 -4.07
CA PRO A 323 -27.35 23.42 -4.43
C PRO A 323 -27.91 22.04 -4.11
N ALA A 324 -27.16 20.95 -4.32
CA ALA A 324 -27.65 19.59 -4.08
C ALA A 324 -28.01 19.33 -2.60
N ILE A 325 -27.28 19.93 -1.65
CA ILE A 325 -27.58 19.83 -0.21
C ILE A 325 -28.39 21.02 0.34
N SER A 326 -28.81 21.97 -0.50
CA SER A 326 -29.47 23.23 -0.08
C SER A 326 -30.76 23.05 0.74
N GLN A 327 -31.43 21.89 0.61
CA GLN A 327 -32.63 21.54 1.37
C GLN A 327 -32.34 20.65 2.61
N ASN A 328 -31.07 20.30 2.86
CA ASN A 328 -30.64 19.42 3.94
C ASN A 328 -29.66 20.15 4.88
N GLU A 329 -30.21 20.84 5.89
CA GLU A 329 -29.47 21.60 6.90
C GLU A 329 -28.44 20.73 7.67
N ALA A 330 -28.75 19.45 7.90
CA ALA A 330 -27.80 18.52 8.50
C ALA A 330 -26.58 18.33 7.58
N GLN A 331 -26.77 17.99 6.31
CA GLN A 331 -25.66 17.83 5.35
C GLN A 331 -24.86 19.13 5.15
N GLN A 332 -25.50 20.30 5.18
CA GLN A 332 -24.80 21.60 5.17
C GLN A 332 -23.91 21.77 6.41
N THR A 333 -24.40 21.38 7.58
CA THR A 333 -23.64 21.42 8.84
C THR A 333 -22.46 20.44 8.80
N LEU A 334 -22.65 19.23 8.27
CA LEU A 334 -21.58 18.26 8.08
C LEU A 334 -20.52 18.78 7.08
N LEU A 335 -20.92 19.28 5.92
CA LEU A 335 -20.00 19.87 4.93
C LEU A 335 -19.19 21.03 5.55
N LYS A 336 -19.85 21.92 6.29
CA LYS A 336 -19.20 23.04 7.00
C LYS A 336 -18.20 22.56 8.05
N ASN A 337 -18.53 21.53 8.83
CA ASN A 337 -17.60 20.91 9.78
C ASN A 337 -16.35 20.35 9.08
N ALA A 338 -16.52 19.71 7.91
CA ALA A 338 -15.44 19.15 7.12
C ALA A 338 -14.57 20.21 6.44
N LEU A 339 -15.18 21.25 5.86
CA LEU A 339 -14.45 22.40 5.29
C LEU A 339 -13.59 23.11 6.35
N GLN A 340 -14.09 23.26 7.58
CA GLN A 340 -13.31 23.79 8.71
C GLN A 340 -12.10 22.92 9.12
N VAL A 341 -12.01 21.66 8.70
CA VAL A 341 -10.77 20.87 8.83
C VAL A 341 -9.73 21.42 7.86
N VAL A 342 -10.13 21.59 6.59
CA VAL A 342 -9.24 22.03 5.50
C VAL A 342 -8.84 23.50 5.62
N GLU A 343 -9.75 24.39 6.02
CA GLU A 343 -9.48 25.82 6.21
C GLU A 343 -8.31 26.07 7.16
N LYS A 344 -8.22 25.29 8.25
CA LYS A 344 -7.18 25.38 9.28
C LYS A 344 -5.79 24.96 8.79
N MET A 345 -5.71 24.11 7.77
CA MET A 345 -4.43 23.64 7.20
C MET A 345 -3.59 24.83 6.71
N PRO A 346 -2.25 24.76 6.75
CA PRO A 346 -1.40 25.78 6.17
C PRO A 346 -1.64 25.93 4.66
N THR A 347 -1.44 27.14 4.14
CA THR A 347 -1.67 27.44 2.71
C THR A 347 -0.36 27.45 1.91
N THR A 348 0.77 27.69 2.56
CA THR A 348 2.12 27.61 2.00
C THR A 348 3.09 27.05 3.05
N ALA A 349 4.25 26.54 2.60
CA ALA A 349 5.42 26.45 3.50
C ALA A 349 5.93 27.87 3.82
N ALA A 350 6.53 28.08 4.99
CA ALA A 350 7.03 29.38 5.41
C ALA A 350 8.35 29.78 4.71
N GLY A 351 9.14 28.79 4.27
CA GLY A 351 10.26 28.98 3.37
C GLY A 351 11.57 29.34 4.07
N GLY A 352 12.51 28.38 4.11
CA GLY A 352 13.93 28.65 4.37
C GLY A 352 14.41 28.67 5.82
N ASN A 353 13.52 28.68 6.83
CA ASN A 353 13.93 28.52 8.23
C ASN A 353 13.68 27.06 8.71
N PRO A 354 14.73 26.24 8.95
CA PRO A 354 14.57 24.84 9.32
C PRO A 354 13.92 24.61 10.70
N PHE A 355 13.92 25.62 11.58
CA PHE A 355 13.23 25.54 12.88
C PHE A 355 11.76 25.95 12.81
N GLY A 356 11.29 26.44 11.65
CA GLY A 356 9.89 26.81 11.42
C GLY A 356 9.54 28.16 12.03
N GLY A 357 9.69 29.23 11.26
CA GLY A 357 9.18 30.56 11.61
C GLY A 357 8.68 31.27 10.35
N ALA A 358 7.77 32.23 10.51
CA ALA A 358 7.29 33.03 9.38
C ALA A 358 8.44 33.83 8.76
N ALA A 359 8.45 33.96 7.42
CA ALA A 359 9.34 34.90 6.75
C ALA A 359 9.05 36.33 7.27
N ALA A 360 10.10 37.13 7.48
CA ALA A 360 9.97 38.45 8.11
C ALA A 360 9.00 39.35 7.31
N GLY A 361 7.85 39.68 7.92
CA GLY A 361 6.75 40.43 7.30
C GLY A 361 5.47 39.63 7.06
N GLN A 362 5.50 38.30 7.11
CA GLN A 362 4.29 37.46 7.09
C GLN A 362 3.76 37.24 8.52
N SER A 363 2.44 37.33 8.70
CA SER A 363 1.81 36.99 9.98
C SER A 363 1.70 35.47 10.14
N ALA A 364 1.83 34.97 11.38
CA ALA A 364 1.66 33.54 11.66
C ALA A 364 0.24 33.03 11.32
N ALA A 365 -0.75 33.91 11.24
CA ALA A 365 -2.10 33.58 10.80
C ALA A 365 -2.20 33.37 9.27
N ALA A 366 -1.46 34.14 8.46
CA ALA A 366 -1.49 34.04 7.00
C ALA A 366 -0.91 32.71 6.47
N LEU A 367 0.01 32.10 7.23
CA LEU A 367 0.59 30.79 6.92
C LEU A 367 -0.35 29.62 7.25
N GLY A 368 -1.42 29.85 8.01
CA GLY A 368 -2.29 28.82 8.59
C GLY A 368 -1.66 28.13 9.80
N GLN A 369 -2.48 27.42 10.59
CA GLN A 369 -2.04 26.84 11.85
C GLN A 369 -1.56 25.40 11.69
N VAL A 370 -0.47 25.07 12.37
CA VAL A 370 0.03 23.69 12.50
C VAL A 370 0.31 23.44 13.97
N ASP A 371 -0.33 22.42 14.52
CA ASP A 371 -0.21 22.05 15.93
C ASP A 371 1.18 21.44 16.20
N GLU A 372 2.03 22.20 16.87
CA GLU A 372 3.37 21.78 17.26
C GLU A 372 3.40 20.71 18.36
N SER A 373 2.32 20.56 19.15
CA SER A 373 2.17 19.45 20.09
C SER A 373 1.86 18.18 19.32
N ALA A 374 0.85 18.19 18.44
CA ALA A 374 0.51 17.04 17.61
C ALA A 374 1.69 16.59 16.73
N PHE A 375 2.41 17.53 16.12
CA PHE A 375 3.63 17.24 15.34
C PHE A 375 4.67 16.41 16.12
N LYS A 376 4.85 16.69 17.43
CA LYS A 376 5.84 16.06 18.31
C LYS A 376 5.30 14.84 19.07
N ASN A 377 3.99 14.81 19.36
CA ASN A 377 3.41 13.91 20.35
C ASN A 377 2.34 12.95 19.80
N MET A 378 1.70 13.25 18.67
CA MET A 378 0.69 12.37 18.08
C MET A 378 1.35 11.18 17.37
N TRP A 379 1.16 9.99 17.92
CA TRP A 379 1.66 8.76 17.33
C TRP A 379 0.69 8.19 16.30
N ASN A 380 1.24 7.50 15.32
CA ASN A 380 0.49 6.93 14.21
C ASN A 380 1.02 5.52 13.96
N PHE A 381 0.14 4.52 14.07
CA PHE A 381 0.46 3.12 13.87
C PHE A 381 -0.13 2.64 12.55
N ASN A 382 0.71 2.51 11.53
CA ASN A 382 0.32 1.84 10.29
C ASN A 382 0.57 0.34 10.46
N LEU A 383 -0.48 -0.46 10.35
CA LEU A 383 -0.46 -1.91 10.55
C LEU A 383 0.06 -2.65 9.31
N ALA A 384 0.52 -3.87 9.54
CA ALA A 384 0.73 -4.85 8.48
C ALA A 384 -0.59 -5.54 8.12
N ASP A 385 -0.68 -6.08 6.90
CA ASP A 385 -1.70 -7.05 6.51
C ASP A 385 -1.59 -8.30 7.42
N ALA A 386 -2.74 -8.80 7.90
CA ALA A 386 -2.82 -9.81 8.95
C ALA A 386 -2.14 -11.14 8.62
N ALA A 387 -1.88 -11.47 7.35
CA ALA A 387 -1.09 -12.65 6.97
C ALA A 387 0.41 -12.47 7.31
N PHE A 388 0.87 -11.23 7.45
CA PHE A 388 2.26 -10.87 7.70
C PHE A 388 2.53 -10.35 9.12
N GLY A 389 1.58 -9.71 9.79
CA GLY A 389 1.85 -9.16 11.12
C GLY A 389 0.66 -8.58 11.87
N TRP A 390 0.95 -8.11 13.08
CA TRP A 390 0.01 -7.46 13.99
C TRP A 390 0.71 -6.54 15.00
N LEU A 391 -0.08 -5.69 15.64
CA LEU A 391 0.27 -4.89 16.80
C LEU A 391 -0.63 -5.31 17.96
N VAL A 392 -0.10 -5.41 19.18
CA VAL A 392 -0.89 -5.48 20.42
C VAL A 392 -0.63 -4.22 21.23
N LEU A 393 -1.71 -3.58 21.68
CA LEU A 393 -1.68 -2.60 22.75
C LEU A 393 -1.85 -3.35 24.07
N GLU A 394 -0.84 -3.31 24.92
CA GLU A 394 -0.83 -3.98 26.23
C GLU A 394 -1.14 -2.95 27.32
N ILE A 395 -2.26 -3.11 28.01
CA ILE A 395 -2.86 -2.07 28.86
C ILE A 395 -2.87 -2.53 30.31
N GLN A 396 -2.12 -1.82 31.15
CA GLN A 396 -1.96 -2.13 32.57
C GLN A 396 -1.62 -0.86 33.36
N ASP A 397 -2.17 -0.73 34.57
CA ASP A 397 -1.86 0.31 35.55
C ASP A 397 -1.90 1.74 34.96
N GLY A 398 -2.90 2.00 34.10
CA GLY A 398 -3.08 3.29 33.43
C GLY A 398 -2.11 3.58 32.28
N ARG A 399 -1.37 2.59 31.78
CA ARG A 399 -0.36 2.71 30.72
C ARG A 399 -0.68 1.83 29.52
N ILE A 400 -0.19 2.23 28.35
CA ILE A 400 -0.27 1.47 27.10
C ILE A 400 1.16 1.14 26.64
N GLY A 401 1.52 -0.13 26.67
CA GLY A 401 2.69 -0.69 25.98
C GLY A 401 2.33 -1.19 24.58
N THR A 402 3.34 -1.44 23.74
CA THR A 402 3.13 -1.90 22.35
C THR A 402 4.04 -3.07 21.99
N GLU A 403 3.45 -4.20 21.61
CA GLU A 403 4.15 -5.37 21.06
C GLU A 403 3.81 -5.49 19.55
N MET A 404 4.81 -5.42 18.66
CA MET A 404 4.59 -5.56 17.21
C MET A 404 5.31 -6.78 16.66
N ARG A 405 4.59 -7.61 15.91
CA ARG A 405 5.11 -8.84 15.28
C ARG A 405 4.90 -8.77 13.77
N ALA A 406 5.93 -9.06 12.99
CA ALA A 406 5.87 -9.01 11.53
C ALA A 406 6.84 -9.98 10.83
N GLN A 407 6.42 -10.56 9.71
CA GLN A 407 7.18 -11.50 8.88
C GLN A 407 6.99 -11.20 7.38
N GLY A 408 8.07 -11.25 6.59
CA GLY A 408 7.97 -10.90 5.17
C GLY A 408 9.27 -10.91 4.37
N PHE A 409 10.43 -10.79 5.02
CA PHE A 409 11.74 -11.06 4.41
C PHE A 409 12.02 -12.57 4.37
N ASN A 410 12.30 -13.11 3.18
CA ASN A 410 12.68 -14.51 3.00
C ASN A 410 14.05 -14.60 2.29
N PHE A 411 15.05 -15.13 3.00
CA PHE A 411 16.42 -15.29 2.50
C PHE A 411 16.80 -16.73 2.10
N SER A 412 15.89 -17.71 2.22
CA SER A 412 16.18 -19.14 1.91
C SER A 412 16.68 -19.36 0.48
N HIS A 413 16.22 -18.53 -0.46
CA HIS A 413 16.66 -18.49 -1.86
C HIS A 413 18.18 -18.28 -2.04
N ARG A 414 18.90 -17.79 -1.01
CA ARG A 414 20.36 -17.61 -1.03
C ARG A 414 21.08 -18.94 -0.82
N GLY A 415 20.63 -19.77 0.14
CA GLY A 415 21.21 -21.09 0.40
C GLY A 415 21.02 -22.07 -0.75
N ALA A 416 19.86 -22.02 -1.42
CA ALA A 416 19.56 -22.88 -2.57
C ALA A 416 20.54 -22.74 -3.76
N LYS A 417 21.24 -21.58 -3.89
CA LYS A 417 22.27 -21.37 -4.91
C LYS A 417 23.66 -21.88 -4.54
N GLN A 418 23.85 -22.36 -3.30
CA GLN A 418 25.15 -22.78 -2.80
C GLN A 418 25.35 -24.31 -2.83
N GLN A 419 24.29 -25.08 -3.15
CA GLN A 419 24.35 -26.55 -3.26
C GLN A 419 24.43 -27.09 -4.69
N THR A 420 24.33 -26.25 -5.74
CA THR A 420 24.52 -26.68 -7.14
C THR A 420 26.01 -26.87 -7.51
N GLY A 421 26.83 -27.31 -6.56
CA GLY A 421 28.29 -27.45 -6.66
C GLY A 421 28.82 -28.85 -6.34
N VAL A 422 27.94 -29.83 -6.12
CA VAL A 422 28.29 -31.26 -6.00
C VAL A 422 27.41 -32.03 -7.00
N GLY A 423 28.04 -32.78 -7.90
CA GLY A 423 27.33 -33.46 -8.98
C GLY A 423 26.42 -34.58 -8.48
N GLN A 424 25.22 -34.68 -9.04
CA GLN A 424 24.32 -35.81 -8.84
C GLN A 424 23.90 -36.36 -10.20
N ASN A 425 24.03 -37.68 -10.36
CA ASN A 425 23.51 -38.42 -11.52
C ASN A 425 21.97 -38.42 -11.50
N PRO A 426 21.29 -38.45 -12.66
CA PRO A 426 19.84 -38.52 -12.71
C PRO A 426 19.34 -39.87 -12.19
N VAL A 427 18.45 -39.83 -11.19
CA VAL A 427 17.67 -41.00 -10.73
C VAL A 427 16.22 -40.80 -11.17
N VAL A 428 15.63 -41.86 -11.72
CA VAL A 428 14.29 -41.85 -12.33
C VAL A 428 13.20 -42.02 -11.26
N PRO A 429 12.09 -41.25 -11.28
CA PRO A 429 11.00 -41.43 -10.34
C PRO A 429 10.21 -42.71 -10.61
N SER A 430 9.87 -43.44 -9.55
CA SER A 430 8.90 -44.56 -9.56
C SER A 430 7.72 -44.24 -8.63
N THR A 431 6.59 -44.93 -8.84
CA THR A 431 5.26 -44.53 -8.35
C THR A 431 4.67 -45.50 -7.30
N THR A 432 3.44 -45.20 -6.86
CA THR A 432 2.50 -46.04 -6.09
C THR A 432 2.72 -46.26 -4.57
N SER A 433 2.13 -45.32 -3.82
CA SER A 433 0.97 -45.52 -2.90
C SER A 433 1.07 -46.28 -1.55
N ALA A 434 0.50 -45.60 -0.55
CA ALA A 434 -0.30 -46.11 0.59
C ALA A 434 0.42 -46.79 1.79
N GLY A 435 0.06 -46.32 2.98
CA GLY A 435 0.47 -46.84 4.29
C GLY A 435 0.38 -45.76 5.37
N ALA A 436 -0.50 -45.94 6.37
CA ALA A 436 -0.68 -45.00 7.48
C ALA A 436 0.11 -45.45 8.73
N SER A 437 0.50 -44.49 9.57
CA SER A 437 1.22 -44.78 10.83
C SER A 437 0.81 -43.85 11.97
N PRO A 438 0.23 -44.39 13.07
CA PRO A 438 0.23 -43.75 14.38
C PRO A 438 1.54 -44.04 15.15
N LEU A 439 1.79 -43.27 16.22
CA LEU A 439 2.99 -43.36 17.06
C LEU A 439 2.88 -44.47 18.13
N PRO A 440 3.98 -45.18 18.47
CA PRO A 440 4.07 -46.02 19.68
C PRO A 440 4.66 -45.25 20.87
N ALA A 441 4.41 -45.73 22.10
CA ALA A 441 4.95 -45.16 23.34
C ALA A 441 5.63 -46.21 24.24
N SER A 442 6.63 -45.77 25.02
CA SER A 442 7.16 -46.36 26.27
C SER A 442 7.40 -47.89 26.38
N ILE A 443 8.67 -48.29 26.18
CA ILE A 443 9.56 -49.01 27.14
C ILE A 443 8.85 -49.66 28.37
N PRO A 444 8.98 -50.99 28.60
CA PRO A 444 10.11 -51.53 29.39
C PRO A 444 10.86 -52.75 28.78
N PRO A 445 12.03 -53.19 29.33
CA PRO A 445 12.97 -54.10 28.66
C PRO A 445 13.26 -55.45 29.35
N SER A 446 13.67 -56.48 28.59
CA SER A 446 14.67 -57.51 28.97
C SER A 446 15.09 -58.34 27.73
N THR A 447 16.33 -58.23 27.22
CA THR A 447 17.50 -59.15 27.41
C THR A 447 17.52 -60.45 26.59
N GLN A 448 18.57 -60.61 25.76
CA GLN A 448 19.15 -61.88 25.24
C GLN A 448 18.26 -62.67 24.23
N THR A 449 18.76 -63.43 23.25
CA THR A 449 20.14 -63.72 22.76
C THR A 449 20.11 -64.07 21.26
N ALA A 450 21.25 -63.95 20.56
CA ALA A 450 21.54 -64.59 19.26
C ALA A 450 22.23 -65.98 19.50
N PRO A 451 22.71 -66.77 18.50
CA PRO A 451 22.79 -66.54 17.04
C PRO A 451 22.56 -67.76 16.08
N ALA A 452 22.48 -67.47 14.77
CA ALA A 452 22.89 -68.33 13.62
C ALA A 452 22.16 -69.71 13.42
N ALA A 453 22.35 -70.54 12.37
CA ALA A 453 23.23 -70.48 11.18
C ALA A 453 22.65 -71.27 9.95
N VAL A 454 23.35 -71.23 8.80
CA VAL A 454 23.37 -72.11 7.58
C VAL A 454 22.61 -73.46 7.54
N SER A 455 22.20 -74.10 6.42
CA SER A 455 22.07 -73.82 4.94
C SER A 455 21.52 -75.13 4.24
N SER A 456 21.58 -75.48 2.93
CA SER A 456 21.99 -74.93 1.60
C SER A 456 21.49 -75.82 0.41
N GLN A 457 21.36 -75.24 -0.81
CA GLN A 457 21.31 -75.92 -2.15
C GLN A 457 20.05 -76.82 -2.46
N ARG A 458 19.69 -77.24 -3.69
CA ARG A 458 20.40 -77.33 -5.01
C ARG A 458 19.47 -77.53 -6.26
N GLN A 459 19.89 -77.04 -7.45
CA GLN A 459 19.57 -77.49 -8.86
C GLN A 459 18.08 -77.49 -9.34
N VAL A 460 17.69 -77.35 -10.63
CA VAL A 460 18.31 -77.29 -11.99
C VAL A 460 17.65 -76.11 -12.81
N ALA A 461 17.62 -75.85 -14.15
CA ALA A 461 18.15 -76.33 -15.47
C ALA A 461 18.03 -75.17 -16.54
N ALA A 462 18.29 -75.43 -17.84
CA ALA A 462 18.06 -74.53 -19.01
C ALA A 462 17.75 -75.34 -20.31
N PRO A 463 17.42 -74.74 -21.50
CA PRO A 463 18.46 -74.38 -22.50
C PRO A 463 18.18 -73.14 -23.42
N GLN A 464 19.03 -72.96 -24.47
CA GLN A 464 19.31 -71.74 -25.27
C GLN A 464 18.65 -71.71 -26.71
N VAL A 465 19.11 -71.08 -27.82
CA VAL A 465 20.45 -70.78 -28.45
C VAL A 465 20.39 -69.56 -29.42
N SER A 466 21.45 -68.71 -29.54
CA SER A 466 21.63 -67.72 -30.66
C SER A 466 23.07 -67.12 -30.79
N LYS A 467 23.39 -66.43 -31.93
CA LYS A 467 24.59 -65.56 -32.22
C LYS A 467 24.36 -64.72 -33.54
N PRO A 468 25.26 -63.89 -34.16
CA PRO A 468 26.75 -63.89 -34.25
C PRO A 468 27.46 -62.49 -34.08
N ALA A 469 28.52 -62.17 -34.86
CA ALA A 469 29.33 -60.91 -34.95
C ALA A 469 30.05 -60.87 -36.35
N ALA A 470 30.91 -59.94 -36.81
CA ALA A 470 31.67 -58.75 -36.31
C ALA A 470 31.86 -57.73 -37.50
N PRO A 471 32.98 -56.99 -37.84
CA PRO A 471 34.34 -56.77 -37.27
C PRO A 471 34.79 -55.25 -37.21
N THR A 472 35.94 -54.86 -37.81
CA THR A 472 36.68 -53.56 -37.83
C THR A 472 37.40 -53.38 -39.21
N PRO A 473 38.41 -52.50 -39.56
CA PRO A 473 39.27 -51.49 -38.86
C PRO A 473 39.31 -50.09 -39.62
N THR A 474 40.34 -49.22 -39.86
CA THR A 474 41.85 -49.15 -39.73
C THR A 474 42.42 -47.70 -39.98
N LEU A 475 43.62 -47.33 -39.45
CA LEU A 475 44.66 -46.34 -39.95
C LEU A 475 44.32 -44.80 -40.06
N SER A 476 45.24 -43.80 -40.08
CA SER A 476 46.63 -43.59 -39.57
C SER A 476 47.12 -42.10 -39.60
N GLN A 477 48.38 -41.86 -39.16
CA GLN A 477 49.18 -40.60 -39.01
C GLN A 477 49.47 -39.82 -40.35
N ALA A 478 50.17 -38.66 -40.46
CA ALA A 478 51.23 -38.03 -39.64
C ALA A 478 51.43 -36.49 -39.88
N ASN A 479 52.54 -35.91 -39.37
CA ASN A 479 52.96 -34.49 -39.38
C ASN A 479 54.39 -34.35 -39.98
N PRO A 480 54.85 -33.20 -40.53
CA PRO A 480 56.18 -32.68 -40.12
C PRO A 480 56.53 -31.15 -40.28
N ALA A 481 57.32 -30.65 -39.32
CA ALA A 481 58.50 -29.75 -39.43
C ALA A 481 58.44 -28.25 -39.89
N THR A 482 59.51 -27.50 -39.53
CA THR A 482 59.72 -26.02 -39.54
C THR A 482 60.96 -25.57 -40.33
N PRO A 483 61.14 -24.27 -40.66
CA PRO A 483 62.24 -23.46 -40.03
C PRO A 483 61.98 -21.92 -39.90
N GLN A 484 62.98 -21.15 -39.39
CA GLN A 484 62.93 -19.71 -39.04
C GLN A 484 64.29 -18.97 -39.33
N PRO A 485 64.30 -17.64 -39.62
CA PRO A 485 65.44 -16.74 -39.29
C PRO A 485 64.98 -15.34 -38.70
N PRO A 486 65.78 -14.25 -38.54
CA PRO A 486 66.26 -13.88 -37.20
C PRO A 486 66.31 -12.38 -36.74
N THR A 487 66.38 -12.19 -35.42
CA THR A 487 67.04 -11.13 -34.58
C THR A 487 67.05 -9.62 -34.93
N SER A 488 66.47 -8.81 -34.03
CA SER A 488 66.81 -7.40 -33.66
C SER A 488 65.96 -6.97 -32.43
N ALA A 489 66.27 -5.98 -31.57
CA ALA A 489 67.51 -5.27 -31.19
C ALA A 489 67.33 -4.57 -29.79
N SER A 490 68.27 -3.72 -29.34
CA SER A 490 68.27 -2.89 -28.10
C SER A 490 68.58 -1.41 -28.46
N PRO A 491 68.45 -0.36 -27.58
CA PRO A 491 68.63 -0.37 -26.11
C PRO A 491 67.68 0.55 -25.28
N ALA A 492 68.00 0.72 -23.98
CA ALA A 492 67.50 1.80 -23.11
C ALA A 492 68.61 2.36 -22.18
N PRO A 493 68.63 3.68 -21.90
CA PRO A 493 69.18 4.28 -20.67
C PRO A 493 68.02 4.75 -19.74
N LYS A 494 68.08 4.64 -18.39
CA LYS A 494 68.97 5.32 -17.39
C LYS A 494 68.73 6.83 -17.30
N GLU A 495 68.74 7.51 -16.15
CA GLU A 495 68.83 7.17 -14.70
C GLU A 495 68.45 8.45 -13.89
N ALA A 496 68.18 8.52 -12.57
CA ALA A 496 68.14 7.58 -11.43
C ALA A 496 67.03 8.08 -10.43
N GLU A 497 66.90 7.79 -9.12
CA GLU A 497 67.64 6.93 -8.17
C GLU A 497 66.71 6.39 -7.04
N LYS A 498 67.27 5.51 -6.20
CA LYS A 498 66.76 4.87 -4.97
C LYS A 498 67.05 5.80 -3.73
N PRO A 499 66.87 5.42 -2.44
CA PRO A 499 66.15 4.27 -1.85
C PRO A 499 65.29 4.57 -0.57
N ALA A 500 64.60 3.50 -0.12
CA ALA A 500 64.38 3.12 1.28
C ALA A 500 63.47 3.94 2.22
N ALA A 501 62.94 3.24 3.22
CA ALA A 501 62.19 3.79 4.35
C ALA A 501 63.06 3.80 5.62
N ALA A 502 62.75 4.74 6.53
CA ALA A 502 63.22 4.76 7.91
C ALA A 502 62.02 5.09 8.85
N ALA A 503 62.17 4.85 10.15
CA ALA A 503 61.05 4.83 11.10
C ALA A 503 61.19 5.88 12.23
N ASN A 504 60.07 6.08 12.94
CA ASN A 504 59.90 6.86 14.19
C ASN A 504 60.07 8.39 14.11
N GLY A 505 59.23 9.10 14.88
CA GLY A 505 59.35 10.54 15.12
C GLY A 505 57.99 11.21 15.38
N SER A 506 57.71 11.59 16.63
CA SER A 506 56.45 12.22 17.04
C SER A 506 56.53 13.76 17.10
N ALA A 507 55.53 14.48 16.58
CA ALA A 507 55.16 15.82 17.07
C ALA A 507 53.74 16.27 16.65
N GLY A 508 53.10 17.03 17.53
CA GLY A 508 51.92 17.91 17.39
C GLY A 508 51.04 17.93 16.13
N ALA A 509 49.74 17.73 16.34
CA ALA A 509 48.68 18.32 15.50
C ALA A 509 48.23 19.67 16.10
N PRO A 510 47.81 20.64 15.27
CA PRO A 510 46.35 20.76 15.06
C PRO A 510 45.90 21.05 13.61
N GLU A 511 44.79 20.40 13.25
CA GLU A 511 43.65 20.86 12.45
C GLU A 511 43.82 21.90 11.31
N SER A 512 43.52 21.49 10.07
CA SER A 512 42.89 22.36 9.04
C SER A 512 42.29 21.58 7.85
N ALA A 513 41.11 22.03 7.40
CA ALA A 513 40.45 21.83 6.09
C ALA A 513 40.43 20.43 5.40
N PRO A 514 39.24 19.79 5.23
CA PRO A 514 39.07 18.65 4.31
C PRO A 514 38.84 19.08 2.85
N SER A 515 39.51 18.41 1.91
CA SER A 515 39.37 18.60 0.46
C SER A 515 38.05 18.03 -0.13
N PRO A 516 37.57 18.54 -1.28
CA PRO A 516 36.20 18.29 -1.74
C PRO A 516 35.95 16.90 -2.35
N VAL A 517 34.70 16.44 -2.24
CA VAL A 517 34.18 15.19 -2.80
C VAL A 517 34.05 15.30 -4.34
N PRO A 518 34.39 14.25 -5.12
CA PRO A 518 34.18 14.24 -6.57
C PRO A 518 32.70 14.39 -6.95
N LYS A 519 32.38 15.39 -7.78
CA LYS A 519 31.05 15.56 -8.37
C LYS A 519 30.80 14.53 -9.47
N ASN A 520 29.55 14.11 -9.64
CA ASN A 520 29.16 13.30 -10.79
C ASN A 520 29.06 14.22 -12.02
N PRO A 521 29.59 13.86 -13.20
CA PRO A 521 29.59 14.74 -14.38
C PRO A 521 28.18 15.12 -14.87
N ALA A 522 27.13 14.37 -14.48
CA ALA A 522 25.75 14.79 -14.74
C ALA A 522 25.33 16.02 -13.91
N ASP A 523 25.89 16.22 -12.72
CA ASP A 523 25.59 17.35 -11.81
C ASP A 523 26.13 18.68 -12.37
N SER A 524 27.03 18.64 -13.35
CA SER A 524 27.56 19.78 -14.10
C SER A 524 26.82 20.07 -15.41
N ILE A 525 25.77 19.32 -15.76
CA ILE A 525 25.02 19.55 -17.00
C ILE A 525 24.07 20.74 -16.82
N ILE A 526 24.43 21.88 -17.40
CA ILE A 526 23.50 22.97 -17.63
C ILE A 526 22.70 22.64 -18.90
N GLY A 527 21.41 22.33 -18.75
CA GLY A 527 20.59 21.91 -19.88
C GLY A 527 19.09 21.97 -19.67
N LEU A 528 18.37 21.72 -20.75
CA LEU A 528 16.92 21.53 -20.79
C LEU A 528 16.60 20.08 -21.12
N PHE A 529 15.69 19.48 -20.36
CA PHE A 529 15.19 18.12 -20.53
C PHE A 529 13.95 18.14 -21.42
N ILE A 530 14.03 17.48 -22.58
CA ILE A 530 12.95 17.35 -23.56
C ILE A 530 12.40 15.94 -23.49
N MET A 531 11.14 15.81 -23.10
CA MET A 531 10.37 14.56 -23.12
C MET A 531 9.70 14.37 -24.49
N ASN A 532 9.42 13.12 -24.86
CA ASN A 532 8.77 12.70 -26.11
C ASN A 532 9.48 13.05 -27.44
N ALA A 533 10.73 13.54 -27.41
CA ALA A 533 11.50 13.84 -28.62
C ALA A 533 12.09 12.59 -29.29
N GLN A 534 11.77 12.38 -30.57
CA GLN A 534 12.17 11.22 -31.35
C GLN A 534 13.57 11.38 -31.94
N SER A 535 13.83 12.51 -32.62
CA SER A 535 15.09 12.80 -33.33
C SER A 535 15.88 13.95 -32.68
N ASP A 536 17.13 14.18 -33.09
CA ASP A 536 17.98 15.25 -32.53
C ASP A 536 17.77 16.59 -33.24
N GLU A 537 17.23 16.51 -34.45
CA GLU A 537 16.71 17.58 -35.29
C GLU A 537 15.42 18.12 -34.65
N GLN A 538 14.47 17.24 -34.30
CA GLN A 538 13.23 17.61 -33.60
C GLN A 538 13.49 18.33 -32.26
N VAL A 539 14.62 18.08 -31.59
CA VAL A 539 15.01 18.85 -30.39
C VAL A 539 15.46 20.26 -30.77
N ARG A 540 16.26 20.42 -31.83
CA ARG A 540 16.74 21.73 -32.29
C ARG A 540 15.61 22.59 -32.87
N ASP A 541 14.67 21.98 -33.59
CA ASP A 541 13.55 22.67 -34.22
C ASP A 541 12.56 23.32 -33.23
N LEU A 542 12.66 23.01 -31.93
CA LEU A 542 11.89 23.68 -30.87
C LEU A 542 12.43 25.07 -30.52
N PHE A 543 13.71 25.34 -30.77
CA PHE A 543 14.40 26.55 -30.35
C PHE A 543 14.44 27.61 -31.47
N ALA A 544 14.57 28.88 -31.11
CA ALA A 544 14.91 29.93 -32.08
C ALA A 544 16.33 29.71 -32.64
N ASP A 545 16.61 30.16 -33.86
CA ASP A 545 17.91 29.91 -34.51
C ASP A 545 19.10 30.50 -33.73
N GLU A 546 18.90 31.60 -33.00
CA GLU A 546 19.86 32.18 -32.04
C GLU A 546 20.27 31.20 -30.93
N ASP A 547 19.32 30.37 -30.47
CA ASP A 547 19.53 29.42 -29.38
C ASP A 547 19.95 28.04 -29.91
N LYS A 548 19.54 27.65 -31.12
CA LYS A 548 20.07 26.46 -31.82
C LYS A 548 21.60 26.50 -31.92
N ALA A 549 22.17 27.68 -32.16
CA ALA A 549 23.62 27.91 -32.21
C ALA A 549 24.33 27.74 -30.84
N LYS A 550 23.59 27.81 -29.73
CA LYS A 550 24.11 27.69 -28.35
C LYS A 550 24.02 26.29 -27.77
N ILE A 551 23.26 25.37 -28.41
CA ILE A 551 23.13 23.98 -27.99
C ILE A 551 24.45 23.25 -28.30
N LEU A 552 25.28 23.08 -27.27
CA LEU A 552 26.57 22.40 -27.34
C LEU A 552 26.41 20.93 -27.76
N LYS A 553 25.36 20.28 -27.26
CA LYS A 553 25.08 18.86 -27.48
C LYS A 553 23.62 18.53 -27.19
N VAL A 554 23.09 17.50 -27.84
CA VAL A 554 21.87 16.81 -27.41
C VAL A 554 22.28 15.42 -26.90
N ASP A 555 21.97 15.11 -25.64
CA ASP A 555 22.27 13.81 -25.02
C ASP A 555 21.00 12.97 -24.84
N LYS A 556 21.07 11.67 -25.14
CA LYS A 556 19.92 10.75 -25.03
C LYS A 556 19.73 10.28 -23.59
N TRP A 557 18.57 10.58 -22.99
CA TRP A 557 18.29 10.37 -21.56
C TRP A 557 17.11 9.42 -21.32
N GLY A 558 17.19 8.23 -21.94
CA GLY A 558 16.12 7.23 -21.97
C GLY A 558 15.70 6.89 -23.42
N PRO A 559 14.58 6.18 -23.62
CA PRO A 559 14.14 5.82 -24.97
C PRO A 559 13.63 7.04 -25.76
N ASN A 560 12.79 7.88 -25.13
CA ASN A 560 12.02 8.97 -25.77
C ASN A 560 12.36 10.37 -25.21
N ASN A 561 13.40 10.50 -24.36
CA ASN A 561 13.76 11.77 -23.72
C ASN A 561 15.21 12.14 -24.03
N LYS A 562 15.50 13.44 -24.07
CA LYS A 562 16.81 14.00 -24.43
C LYS A 562 17.14 15.24 -23.58
N VAL A 563 18.40 15.64 -23.55
CA VAL A 563 18.88 16.84 -22.86
C VAL A 563 19.64 17.72 -23.84
N ALA A 564 19.14 18.93 -24.11
CA ALA A 564 19.89 19.96 -24.82
C ALA A 564 20.80 20.69 -23.81
N GLN A 565 22.10 20.72 -24.08
CA GLN A 565 23.13 21.28 -23.19
C GLN A 565 23.58 22.66 -23.66
N PHE A 566 23.69 23.60 -22.72
CA PHE A 566 24.06 24.99 -22.96
C PHE A 566 25.37 25.34 -22.24
N ARG A 567 26.05 26.40 -22.69
CA ARG A 567 27.35 26.80 -22.13
C ARG A 567 27.23 27.50 -20.78
N THR A 568 26.15 28.26 -20.56
CA THR A 568 25.90 28.99 -19.32
C THR A 568 24.43 28.86 -18.89
N ALA A 569 24.12 29.27 -17.66
CA ALA A 569 22.76 29.24 -17.16
C ALA A 569 21.87 30.30 -17.83
N GLU A 570 22.42 31.47 -18.14
CA GLU A 570 21.71 32.54 -18.86
C GLU A 570 21.28 32.09 -20.26
N ASP A 571 22.16 31.39 -20.99
CA ASP A 571 21.83 30.80 -22.30
C ASP A 571 20.71 29.76 -22.21
N ARG A 572 20.73 28.90 -21.18
CA ARG A 572 19.69 27.91 -20.91
C ARG A 572 18.34 28.58 -20.61
N ASP A 573 18.35 29.60 -19.75
CA ASP A 573 17.13 30.20 -19.22
C ASP A 573 16.48 31.15 -20.24
N ALA A 574 17.27 31.90 -21.01
CA ALA A 574 16.77 32.66 -22.16
C ALA A 574 16.17 31.73 -23.23
N ALA A 575 16.82 30.59 -23.53
CA ALA A 575 16.25 29.59 -24.43
C ALA A 575 14.94 28.98 -23.88
N MET A 576 14.85 28.74 -22.57
CA MET A 576 13.62 28.25 -21.91
C MET A 576 12.49 29.28 -21.95
N GLU A 577 12.79 30.56 -21.79
CA GLU A 577 11.82 31.66 -21.82
C GLU A 577 11.22 31.83 -23.23
N ARG A 578 12.06 31.79 -24.27
CA ARG A 578 11.65 31.96 -25.69
C ARG A 578 10.88 30.79 -26.30
N LEU A 579 10.82 29.62 -25.65
CA LEU A 579 10.01 28.50 -26.16
C LEU A 579 8.51 28.87 -26.28
N PRO A 580 7.74 28.20 -27.14
CA PRO A 580 6.27 28.24 -27.08
C PRO A 580 5.72 27.70 -25.75
N ASP A 581 4.65 28.28 -25.24
CA ASP A 581 4.10 27.86 -23.94
C ASP A 581 3.45 26.47 -23.96
N ASP A 582 2.99 25.98 -25.12
CA ASP A 582 2.43 24.63 -25.28
C ASP A 582 3.49 23.50 -25.23
N VAL A 583 4.78 23.85 -25.36
CA VAL A 583 5.90 22.93 -25.09
C VAL A 583 6.55 23.15 -23.72
N LYS A 584 6.23 24.23 -23.01
CA LYS A 584 6.58 24.40 -21.58
C LYS A 584 5.54 23.74 -20.67
N ASN A 585 4.25 23.89 -20.99
CA ASN A 585 3.12 23.55 -20.13
C ASN A 585 2.06 22.75 -20.91
N ARG A 586 1.42 21.79 -20.24
CA ARG A 586 0.29 21.02 -20.80
C ARG A 586 -1.01 21.45 -20.12
N ALA A 587 -2.06 21.64 -20.92
CA ALA A 587 -3.41 21.80 -20.40
C ALA A 587 -3.87 20.51 -19.70
N HIS A 588 -4.57 20.65 -18.57
CA HIS A 588 -5.09 19.49 -17.84
C HIS A 588 -6.13 18.75 -18.70
N GLY A 589 -6.08 17.42 -18.74
CA GLY A 589 -7.00 16.59 -19.52
C GLY A 589 -6.62 16.29 -20.98
N GLN A 590 -5.57 16.91 -21.55
CA GLN A 590 -5.04 16.51 -22.87
C GLN A 590 -3.59 16.00 -22.78
N GLU A 591 -3.44 14.69 -22.52
CA GLU A 591 -2.15 14.02 -22.71
C GLU A 591 -1.90 13.66 -24.19
N ASP A 592 -1.71 14.66 -25.04
CA ASP A 592 -1.13 14.42 -26.37
C ASP A 592 0.36 14.06 -26.22
N ARG A 593 0.62 12.76 -26.03
CA ARG A 593 1.97 12.21 -25.89
C ARG A 593 2.78 12.22 -27.20
N SER A 594 2.21 12.68 -28.33
CA SER A 594 2.98 12.91 -29.56
C SER A 594 3.81 14.20 -29.49
N LYS A 595 3.38 15.18 -28.68
CA LYS A 595 4.06 16.46 -28.52
C LYS A 595 5.21 16.41 -27.50
N PRO A 596 6.33 17.12 -27.78
CA PRO A 596 7.42 17.28 -26.82
C PRO A 596 7.02 18.16 -25.64
N LEU A 597 7.71 17.98 -24.51
CA LEU A 597 7.56 18.82 -23.32
C LEU A 597 8.95 19.13 -22.77
N VAL A 598 9.25 20.41 -22.54
CA VAL A 598 10.55 20.90 -22.10
C VAL A 598 10.47 21.37 -20.64
N ARG A 599 11.47 20.97 -19.84
CA ARG A 599 11.69 21.43 -18.46
C ARG A 599 13.19 21.70 -18.25
N ILE A 600 13.56 22.42 -17.20
CA ILE A 600 14.97 22.55 -16.80
C ILE A 600 15.51 21.17 -16.39
N PHE A 601 16.70 20.79 -16.87
CA PHE A 601 17.32 19.53 -16.48
C PHE A 601 17.79 19.59 -15.02
N VAL A 602 17.40 18.57 -14.25
CA VAL A 602 17.89 18.33 -12.88
C VAL A 602 18.52 16.94 -12.87
N ALA A 603 19.79 16.84 -12.48
CA ALA A 603 20.49 15.57 -12.42
C ALA A 603 19.81 14.63 -11.38
N PRO A 604 19.47 13.38 -11.75
CA PRO A 604 18.97 12.41 -10.78
C PRO A 604 20.02 12.16 -9.68
N PRO A 605 19.63 12.13 -8.39
CA PRO A 605 20.59 12.02 -7.29
C PRO A 605 21.41 10.74 -7.40
N ALA A 606 22.73 10.87 -7.23
CA ALA A 606 23.67 9.76 -7.35
C ALA A 606 23.33 8.64 -6.36
N ARG A 607 23.18 7.40 -6.85
CA ARG A 607 22.98 6.21 -6.02
C ARG A 607 24.23 5.93 -5.20
N GLN A 608 24.30 6.45 -3.98
CA GLN A 608 25.38 6.20 -3.03
C GLN A 608 25.41 4.73 -2.63
N TYR A 609 26.27 3.94 -3.28
CA TYR A 609 26.58 2.59 -2.86
C TYR A 609 27.55 2.67 -1.67
N SER A 610 27.01 2.57 -0.44
CA SER A 610 27.76 2.75 0.81
C SER A 610 28.64 1.55 1.14
N SER A 611 29.73 1.37 0.38
CA SER A 611 30.76 0.36 0.66
C SER A 611 31.64 0.79 1.85
N ARG A 612 31.30 0.33 3.06
CA ARG A 612 32.23 0.33 4.20
C ARG A 612 32.93 -1.05 4.24
N GLY A 613 34.25 -1.05 4.03
CA GLY A 613 35.00 -2.23 3.60
C GLY A 613 35.32 -3.28 4.67
N GLY A 614 35.74 -4.47 4.24
CA GLY A 614 35.98 -5.63 5.11
C GLY A 614 36.81 -6.78 4.50
N VAL A 615 37.86 -6.45 3.71
CA VAL A 615 38.91 -7.38 3.19
C VAL A 615 38.45 -8.46 2.18
N GLY A 616 39.18 -8.60 1.07
CA GLY A 616 38.95 -9.68 0.09
C GLY A 616 39.43 -9.32 -1.32
N ASN A 617 40.74 -9.50 -1.58
CA ASN A 617 41.34 -9.22 -2.90
C ASN A 617 41.01 -10.32 -3.93
N TRP A 618 40.73 -9.96 -5.19
CA TRP A 618 41.35 -10.51 -6.41
C TRP A 618 40.86 -9.73 -7.66
N GLY A 619 41.66 -9.72 -8.74
CA GLY A 619 41.56 -8.72 -9.82
C GLY A 619 40.64 -9.06 -11.00
N SER A 620 40.30 -8.02 -11.78
CA SER A 620 39.54 -8.12 -13.04
C SER A 620 40.42 -8.37 -14.26
N SER A 621 39.90 -9.05 -15.28
CA SER A 621 40.37 -8.89 -16.68
C SER A 621 39.19 -8.92 -17.67
N ARG A 622 39.44 -8.54 -18.94
CA ARG A 622 38.42 -8.02 -19.88
C ARG A 622 38.10 -8.96 -21.06
N GLY A 623 36.82 -8.96 -21.47
CA GLY A 623 36.36 -9.32 -22.84
C GLY A 623 36.18 -10.82 -23.14
N GLY A 624 35.37 -11.22 -24.13
CA GLY A 624 34.41 -10.43 -24.91
C GLY A 624 33.84 -11.13 -26.16
N ALA A 625 32.54 -10.93 -26.41
CA ALA A 625 31.75 -11.21 -27.64
C ALA A 625 31.37 -12.67 -28.05
N ARG A 626 30.06 -12.83 -28.33
CA ARG A 626 29.39 -13.61 -29.42
C ARG A 626 29.62 -15.14 -29.55
N GLU A 627 28.64 -15.98 -29.91
CA GLU A 627 27.19 -15.80 -30.19
C GLU A 627 26.41 -17.14 -30.08
N THR A 628 25.07 -17.09 -30.15
CA THR A 628 24.10 -18.22 -30.26
C THR A 628 23.88 -19.10 -29.01
N GLY A 629 22.62 -19.53 -28.81
CA GLY A 629 22.18 -20.39 -27.70
C GLY A 629 20.84 -19.94 -27.10
N THR A 630 19.83 -20.81 -27.12
CA THR A 630 18.45 -20.55 -26.66
C THR A 630 18.23 -20.87 -25.17
N VAL A 631 17.00 -20.60 -24.68
CA VAL A 631 16.44 -20.95 -23.35
C VAL A 631 16.87 -20.02 -22.20
N GLN A 632 16.12 -18.92 -22.00
CA GLN A 632 16.23 -18.06 -20.83
C GLN A 632 15.13 -18.34 -19.80
N SER A 633 15.43 -19.15 -18.79
CA SER A 633 14.63 -19.22 -17.56
C SER A 633 14.91 -17.99 -16.69
N GLY A 634 13.87 -17.32 -16.17
CA GLY A 634 14.06 -16.11 -15.36
C GLY A 634 12.79 -15.55 -14.74
N TYR A 635 12.60 -15.79 -13.44
CA TYR A 635 11.63 -15.04 -12.63
C TYR A 635 11.94 -13.54 -12.68
N ARG A 636 11.01 -12.73 -13.20
CA ARG A 636 11.00 -11.28 -13.00
C ARG A 636 10.01 -10.93 -11.90
N SER A 637 10.50 -10.40 -10.79
CA SER A 637 9.65 -9.73 -9.81
C SER A 637 9.12 -8.45 -10.45
N ALA A 638 7.82 -8.36 -10.67
CA ALA A 638 7.20 -7.13 -11.18
C ALA A 638 7.25 -6.05 -10.09
N GLY A 639 7.65 -4.82 -10.46
CA GLY A 639 7.52 -3.65 -9.60
C GLY A 639 6.07 -3.17 -9.55
N GLY A 640 5.69 -2.51 -8.46
CA GLY A 640 4.33 -1.96 -8.32
C GLY A 640 4.05 -0.87 -9.38
N GLY A 641 2.97 -1.05 -10.14
CA GLY A 641 2.39 0.01 -10.95
C GLY A 641 1.44 0.86 -10.11
N THR A 642 1.56 2.18 -10.19
CA THR A 642 0.60 3.11 -9.59
C THR A 642 -0.76 2.97 -10.27
N ALA A 643 -1.82 2.75 -9.49
CA ALA A 643 -3.17 2.89 -9.99
C ALA A 643 -3.44 4.37 -10.32
N SER A 644 -3.64 4.67 -11.59
CA SER A 644 -4.17 5.94 -12.08
C SER A 644 -5.28 5.61 -13.06
N ASP A 645 -6.50 6.03 -12.74
CA ASP A 645 -7.68 5.78 -13.55
C ASP A 645 -8.00 6.97 -14.46
N SER A 646 -8.42 6.67 -15.68
CA SER A 646 -8.90 7.65 -16.65
C SER A 646 -9.83 6.96 -17.64
N GLU A 647 -11.11 6.88 -17.31
CA GLU A 647 -12.16 6.54 -18.28
C GLU A 647 -13.10 7.73 -18.48
N GLY A 648 -13.10 8.27 -19.70
CA GLY A 648 -14.19 9.12 -20.19
C GLY A 648 -15.22 8.24 -20.90
N ALA A 649 -16.46 8.22 -20.40
CA ALA A 649 -17.52 7.37 -20.95
C ALA A 649 -17.90 7.79 -22.39
N GLY A 650 -17.87 6.83 -23.33
CA GLY A 650 -18.10 7.11 -24.75
C GLY A 650 -19.56 6.96 -25.22
N ARG A 651 -19.87 7.54 -26.38
CA ARG A 651 -21.06 7.16 -27.18
C ARG A 651 -20.79 7.14 -28.69
N ARG A 652 -21.06 5.96 -29.27
CA ARG A 652 -21.88 5.75 -30.50
C ARG A 652 -21.43 6.46 -31.80
N GLY A 653 -20.83 5.72 -32.73
CA GLY A 653 -20.60 6.23 -34.09
C GLY A 653 -19.91 5.28 -35.07
N GLY A 654 -20.55 4.18 -35.47
CA GLY A 654 -20.00 3.29 -36.50
C GLY A 654 -20.23 3.81 -37.93
N ARG A 655 -19.17 4.15 -38.67
CA ARG A 655 -19.17 4.25 -40.15
C ARG A 655 -17.74 4.05 -40.68
N GLY A 656 -17.57 3.11 -41.60
CA GLY A 656 -16.33 2.93 -42.38
C GLY A 656 -16.52 3.35 -43.84
N GLY A 657 -15.42 3.34 -44.60
CA GLY A 657 -15.39 3.57 -46.05
C GLY A 657 -14.58 4.82 -46.43
N GLY A 658 -13.54 4.66 -47.26
CA GLY A 658 -12.66 5.79 -47.58
C GLY A 658 -11.56 5.65 -48.64
N ARG A 659 -11.29 4.49 -49.25
CA ARG A 659 -10.38 4.39 -50.42
C ARG A 659 -10.50 3.08 -51.21
N GLY A 660 -10.52 3.18 -52.54
CA GLY A 660 -10.07 2.13 -53.46
C GLY A 660 -11.07 1.04 -53.88
N GLY A 661 -12.05 1.36 -54.73
CA GLY A 661 -12.89 0.38 -55.45
C GLY A 661 -13.19 0.86 -56.87
N ARG A 662 -13.16 -0.03 -57.87
CA ARG A 662 -13.31 0.30 -59.30
C ARG A 662 -14.65 -0.17 -59.86
N GLY A 663 -15.11 0.50 -60.93
CA GLY A 663 -15.97 -0.10 -61.95
C GLY A 663 -17.47 0.13 -61.78
N ALA A 664 -18.17 0.14 -62.90
CA ALA A 664 -19.63 0.22 -62.99
C ALA A 664 -20.16 -1.01 -63.75
N GLU A 665 -21.44 -1.36 -63.56
CA GLU A 665 -22.42 -1.49 -64.66
C GLU A 665 -23.85 -1.87 -64.18
N ARG A 666 -24.84 -1.50 -65.01
CA ARG A 666 -26.16 -2.11 -65.26
C ARG A 666 -26.96 -2.81 -64.12
N GLY A 667 -27.99 -2.10 -63.63
CA GLY A 667 -29.36 -2.21 -64.17
C GLY A 667 -30.30 -3.36 -63.72
N GLY A 668 -31.58 -3.04 -63.45
CA GLY A 668 -32.65 -4.01 -63.19
C GLY A 668 -34.06 -3.41 -63.06
N ARG A 669 -35.07 -4.03 -63.68
CA ARG A 669 -36.52 -3.68 -63.65
C ARG A 669 -37.17 -4.15 -62.33
N GLY A 670 -38.37 -3.74 -61.90
CA GLY A 670 -39.44 -2.87 -62.43
C GLY A 670 -40.71 -2.87 -61.51
N PRO A 671 -41.82 -2.18 -61.85
CA PRO A 671 -42.85 -1.77 -60.85
C PRO A 671 -44.30 -2.30 -61.05
N ARG A 672 -45.11 -2.22 -59.97
CA ARG A 672 -46.61 -2.16 -59.81
C ARG A 672 -46.92 -2.34 -58.29
N GLY A 673 -48.03 -1.95 -57.64
CA GLY A 673 -49.34 -1.34 -57.98
C GLY A 673 -50.45 -1.96 -57.08
N ASN A 674 -51.63 -1.39 -56.75
CA ASN A 674 -52.27 -0.07 -56.96
C ASN A 674 -53.62 -0.01 -56.17
N ARG A 675 -54.11 1.17 -55.71
CA ARG A 675 -55.38 1.41 -54.92
C ARG A 675 -55.34 0.88 -53.47
N GLY A 676 -56.09 1.35 -52.46
CA GLY A 676 -57.20 2.33 -52.32
C GLY A 676 -58.37 1.72 -51.52
N GLY A 677 -59.22 2.40 -50.72
CA GLY A 677 -59.33 3.80 -50.23
C GLY A 677 -60.70 4.05 -49.55
N MET A 678 -60.94 5.22 -48.92
CA MET A 678 -62.25 5.75 -48.39
C MET A 678 -62.86 5.05 -47.14
N LYS A 679 -63.74 5.65 -46.31
CA LYS A 679 -64.08 7.07 -45.93
C LYS A 679 -65.03 7.08 -44.68
N GLY A 680 -65.05 8.17 -43.90
CA GLY A 680 -66.03 8.50 -42.81
C GLY A 680 -65.31 8.93 -41.51
N GLU A 681 -65.43 10.14 -40.93
CA GLU A 681 -66.61 10.94 -40.46
C GLU A 681 -67.27 10.33 -39.21
N GLY A 682 -67.38 10.94 -38.02
CA GLY A 682 -66.94 12.24 -37.42
C GLY A 682 -67.39 12.29 -35.92
N SER A 683 -67.32 13.34 -35.10
CA SER A 683 -66.69 14.69 -35.12
C SER A 683 -66.81 15.37 -33.72
N THR A 684 -66.04 16.44 -33.40
CA THR A 684 -66.11 17.37 -32.21
C THR A 684 -65.87 16.76 -30.79
N GLY A 685 -65.34 17.46 -29.76
CA GLY A 685 -64.81 18.84 -29.62
C GLY A 685 -64.15 19.09 -28.22
N SER A 686 -63.46 20.23 -28.04
CA SER A 686 -62.65 20.65 -26.83
C SER A 686 -63.46 21.54 -25.82
N PRO A 687 -62.93 22.20 -24.74
CA PRO A 687 -61.55 22.31 -24.18
C PRO A 687 -61.46 22.18 -22.61
N ALA A 688 -60.46 22.81 -21.96
CA ALA A 688 -60.10 22.73 -20.51
C ALA A 688 -60.36 24.07 -19.74
N PRO A 689 -59.56 24.53 -18.72
CA PRO A 689 -59.14 23.96 -17.41
C PRO A 689 -59.54 24.87 -16.20
N SER A 690 -59.21 24.50 -14.94
CA SER A 690 -58.95 25.44 -13.79
C SER A 690 -58.51 24.70 -12.50
N ALA A 691 -58.07 25.43 -11.45
CA ALA A 691 -57.59 24.89 -10.17
C ALA A 691 -57.87 25.85 -8.98
N ALA A 692 -58.13 25.30 -7.78
CA ALA A 692 -58.12 26.00 -6.48
C ALA A 692 -58.10 25.04 -5.27
N THR A 693 -57.50 25.49 -4.16
CA THR A 693 -57.62 25.00 -2.76
C THR A 693 -58.43 26.02 -1.93
N PRO A 694 -58.74 25.88 -0.60
CA PRO A 694 -58.33 24.88 0.41
C PRO A 694 -59.47 24.34 1.33
N ALA A 695 -59.05 23.66 2.42
CA ALA A 695 -59.63 23.63 3.79
C ALA A 695 -60.53 22.46 4.28
N ASP A 696 -60.07 21.91 5.41
CA ASP A 696 -60.73 21.40 6.62
C ASP A 696 -61.91 20.41 6.58
N SER A 697 -61.62 19.17 6.99
CA SER A 697 -62.30 18.43 8.08
C SER A 697 -61.39 17.31 8.62
#